data_AF-A0A957NEJ0-F1
#
_entry.id   AF-A0A957NEJ0-F1
#
_cell.length_a   1.000
_cell.length_b   1.000
_cell.length_c   1.000
_cell.angle_alpha   90.00
_cell.angle_beta   90.00
_cell.angle_gamma   90.00
#
_symmetry.space_group_name_H-M   'P 1'
#
loop_
_entity.id
_entity.type
_entity.pdbx_description
1 polymer ?
#
loop_
_entity_poly.entity_id
_entity_poly.type
_entity_poly.pdbx_seq_one_letter_code
_entity_poly.pdbx_strand_id
1 'polypeptide(L)'
;MPDDTRASQSLPPLPNAVISTSLPTLPAKDYPMKAVTGANGTEWANNLFGVNDSTWTLAGKFLPDEQCVESEPDSPGADLQSVKVYVATADRTLKSPMKVISYVCVSGPGAELVDVAVWPQAKKPDNPEPSSTYINWGETKYQGWQGSSFSQGPAVKDAAGNYWYRLEIDWSYTDDNPSGYVFFAKTYRDTSKGGDPTFKLWAYTEPIKAKYAVEMLGRRGELEFAALLDSKPTTAKLKLYGLTTNDVKTFDLTNGSWNENIFKADITGDAIEGISISKPAIKMKFTQGRYPLIGLISSKGYIDSESWMAGVMTLVIGHEWESGKGLLPDGNLPRATTTATVVFDRHAEPDRNKPSRYAYGWWSDPSTKTTPTFTALTLVWDDLQKELALYQFNNDDTLSNDPAALNKYKVHAYNFEEINRHLQDFVPKYFHRKVPFRDLTALLLNVAMRTVPSKMFGISSGGHGYPEGIMNDILDDGKAIRGCFTWVTGLRGNTPIDFFDFGTNCNVASLHNMEAVSPYAKYVLASDLTRNSPRPSIGKRPSDTYHSYFDDPTKDAKTILKEMMDAYAITWNDSDAEAFYQSPDALKSGNTLSGWKQQLTLFDCSRFAPILKAIGGIERFKEQLKQIPNDNPHVYYEESGRRLADFKSAAELVLPQPTEFEAMWRRFAIAKVDNRQGLVWDSDAPSGMLVK
;
A
#
# COMPACT_ATOMS: atom_id res chain seq x y z
N MET A 1 -85.98 -38.84 -53.54
CA MET A 1 -85.06 -37.76 -53.12
C MET A 1 -84.77 -37.99 -51.66
N PRO A 2 -83.54 -38.35 -51.24
CA PRO A 2 -83.22 -38.54 -49.84
C PRO A 2 -82.36 -37.42 -49.25
N ASP A 3 -82.65 -37.14 -47.98
CA ASP A 3 -82.05 -36.17 -47.06
C ASP A 3 -80.54 -36.31 -46.88
N ASP A 4 -79.86 -35.16 -46.81
CA ASP A 4 -78.44 -35.03 -46.52
C ASP A 4 -78.28 -34.25 -45.19
N THR A 5 -78.12 -34.97 -44.09
CA THR A 5 -77.76 -34.42 -42.77
C THR A 5 -76.32 -34.78 -42.46
N ARG A 6 -75.39 -33.85 -42.72
CA ARG A 6 -74.03 -33.90 -42.17
C ARG A 6 -73.88 -32.89 -41.04
N ALA A 7 -73.64 -33.42 -39.85
CA ALA A 7 -73.31 -32.68 -38.65
C ALA A 7 -71.95 -31.98 -38.79
N SER A 8 -71.94 -30.68 -38.48
CA SER A 8 -70.75 -29.86 -38.27
C SER A 8 -70.08 -30.25 -36.95
N GLN A 9 -68.87 -30.82 -37.01
CA GLN A 9 -67.99 -30.94 -35.86
C GLN A 9 -67.11 -29.69 -35.78
N SER A 10 -67.31 -28.89 -34.75
CA SER A 10 -66.45 -27.76 -34.41
C SER A 10 -65.09 -28.26 -33.89
N LEU A 11 -64.01 -27.81 -34.51
CA LEU A 11 -62.65 -28.00 -33.99
C LEU A 11 -62.49 -27.33 -32.61
N PRO A 12 -61.72 -27.93 -31.68
CA PRO A 12 -61.43 -27.30 -30.40
C PRO A 12 -60.61 -26.01 -30.58
N PRO A 13 -60.83 -24.97 -29.76
CA PRO A 13 -60.03 -23.76 -29.81
C PRO A 13 -58.58 -24.06 -29.40
N LEU A 14 -57.64 -23.48 -30.16
CA LEU A 14 -56.22 -23.51 -29.83
C LEU A 14 -55.99 -22.89 -28.43
N PRO A 15 -55.10 -23.46 -27.61
CA PRO A 15 -54.81 -22.91 -26.29
C PRO A 15 -54.18 -21.52 -26.43
N ASN A 16 -54.80 -20.52 -25.81
CA ASN A 16 -54.23 -19.19 -25.66
C ASN A 16 -52.90 -19.29 -24.89
N ALA A 17 -51.78 -19.03 -25.58
CA ALA A 17 -50.51 -18.84 -24.92
C ALA A 17 -50.61 -17.59 -24.01
N VAL A 18 -50.54 -17.81 -22.71
CA VAL A 18 -50.40 -16.72 -21.73
C VAL A 18 -49.04 -16.08 -21.98
N ILE A 19 -49.03 -14.89 -22.59
CA ILE A 19 -47.82 -14.08 -22.71
C ILE A 19 -47.52 -13.56 -21.31
N SER A 20 -46.61 -14.23 -20.61
CA SER A 20 -46.11 -13.77 -19.33
C SER A 20 -45.34 -12.47 -19.54
N THR A 21 -45.77 -11.38 -18.89
CA THR A 21 -45.08 -10.09 -18.87
C THR A 21 -43.95 -10.03 -17.84
N SER A 22 -43.64 -11.14 -17.18
CA SER A 22 -42.52 -11.23 -16.24
C SER A 22 -41.19 -11.30 -16.99
N LEU A 23 -40.26 -10.41 -16.64
CA LEU A 23 -38.86 -10.50 -17.08
C LEU A 23 -38.32 -11.93 -16.86
N PRO A 24 -37.57 -12.51 -17.82
CA PRO A 24 -36.90 -13.79 -17.62
C PRO A 24 -35.97 -13.75 -16.39
N THR A 25 -35.88 -14.84 -15.62
CA THR A 25 -35.01 -14.89 -14.43
C THR A 25 -34.32 -16.25 -14.31
N LEU A 26 -33.00 -16.23 -14.07
CA LEU A 26 -32.29 -17.36 -13.44
C LEU A 26 -32.40 -17.26 -11.91
N PRO A 27 -32.06 -18.33 -11.15
CA PRO A 27 -31.99 -18.27 -9.70
C PRO A 27 -31.05 -17.13 -9.23
N ALA A 28 -31.63 -16.07 -8.65
CA ALA A 28 -30.92 -14.84 -8.31
C ALA A 28 -29.77 -15.04 -7.30
N LYS A 29 -29.78 -16.14 -6.53
CA LYS A 29 -28.73 -16.49 -5.57
C LYS A 29 -27.41 -16.86 -6.27
N ASP A 30 -27.50 -17.51 -7.42
CA ASP A 30 -26.33 -18.06 -8.13
C ASP A 30 -25.82 -17.08 -9.21
N TYR A 31 -26.67 -16.16 -9.67
CA TYR A 31 -26.36 -15.13 -10.65
C TYR A 31 -27.02 -13.80 -10.24
N PRO A 32 -26.34 -12.93 -9.48
CA PRO A 32 -26.89 -11.66 -9.01
C PRO A 32 -26.97 -10.67 -10.17
N MET A 33 -28.02 -10.80 -10.97
CA MET A 33 -28.24 -10.04 -12.19
C MET A 33 -29.22 -8.89 -11.95
N LYS A 34 -28.92 -7.71 -12.51
CA LYS A 34 -29.85 -6.58 -12.60
C LYS A 34 -30.30 -6.41 -14.04
N ALA A 35 -31.60 -6.33 -14.29
CA ALA A 35 -32.12 -6.08 -15.64
C ALA A 35 -31.59 -4.74 -16.19
N VAL A 36 -31.15 -4.76 -17.45
CA VAL A 36 -30.80 -3.57 -18.21
C VAL A 36 -32.09 -2.91 -18.68
N THR A 37 -32.25 -1.63 -18.33
CA THR A 37 -33.41 -0.84 -18.73
C THR A 37 -33.00 0.40 -19.52
N GLY A 38 -33.88 0.96 -20.33
CA GLY A 38 -33.66 2.23 -21.02
C GLY A 38 -34.97 2.83 -21.53
N ALA A 39 -34.99 4.15 -21.76
CA ALA A 39 -36.11 4.82 -22.40
C ALA A 39 -36.15 4.56 -23.91
N ASN A 40 -35.02 4.19 -24.51
CA ASN A 40 -34.88 3.85 -25.92
C ASN A 40 -33.73 2.85 -26.15
N GLY A 41 -33.57 2.37 -27.38
CA GLY A 41 -32.56 1.37 -27.74
C GLY A 41 -31.10 1.82 -27.51
N THR A 42 -30.80 3.11 -27.71
CA THR A 42 -29.46 3.66 -27.45
C THR A 42 -29.15 3.68 -25.96
N GLU A 43 -30.09 4.13 -25.13
CA GLU A 43 -29.92 4.10 -23.67
C GLU A 43 -29.81 2.66 -23.15
N TRP A 44 -30.61 1.75 -23.69
CA TRP A 44 -30.52 0.33 -23.36
C TRP A 44 -29.14 -0.26 -23.73
N ALA A 45 -28.62 0.06 -24.91
CA ALA A 45 -27.28 -0.36 -25.33
C ALA A 45 -26.17 0.24 -24.45
N ASN A 46 -26.27 1.53 -24.13
CA ASN A 46 -25.35 2.20 -23.20
C ASN A 46 -25.34 1.51 -21.82
N ASN A 47 -26.51 1.20 -21.29
CA ASN A 47 -26.66 0.52 -20.00
C ASN A 47 -26.21 -0.95 -20.04
N LEU A 48 -26.27 -1.62 -21.21
CA LEU A 48 -25.75 -2.97 -21.40
C LEU A 48 -24.22 -3.04 -21.26
N PHE A 49 -23.51 -2.02 -21.72
CA PHE A 49 -22.03 -1.99 -21.70
C PHE A 49 -21.46 -1.09 -20.60
N GLY A 50 -22.31 -0.41 -19.83
CA GLY A 50 -21.88 0.49 -18.76
C GLY A 50 -21.16 1.74 -19.30
N VAL A 51 -21.56 2.23 -20.47
CA VAL A 51 -20.99 3.41 -21.12
C VAL A 51 -22.06 4.48 -21.30
N ASN A 52 -21.67 5.75 -21.33
CA ASN A 52 -22.57 6.85 -21.65
C ASN A 52 -22.09 7.54 -22.93
N ASP A 53 -22.42 6.94 -24.07
CA ASP A 53 -21.92 7.39 -25.37
C ASP A 53 -23.06 7.46 -26.39
N SER A 54 -23.27 8.65 -26.96
CA SER A 54 -24.34 8.91 -27.93
C SER A 54 -24.06 8.33 -29.31
N THR A 55 -22.84 7.82 -29.55
CA THR A 55 -22.45 7.22 -30.82
C THR A 55 -22.96 5.78 -30.98
N TRP A 56 -23.51 5.19 -29.91
CA TRP A 56 -24.00 3.82 -29.91
C TRP A 56 -25.36 3.71 -30.60
N THR A 57 -25.47 2.75 -31.51
CA THR A 57 -26.68 2.46 -32.26
C THR A 57 -27.08 1.00 -32.08
N LEU A 58 -28.39 0.81 -31.97
CA LEU A 58 -29.04 -0.49 -31.93
C LEU A 58 -29.68 -0.77 -33.30
N ALA A 59 -29.33 -1.88 -33.94
CA ALA A 59 -30.13 -2.50 -34.99
C ALA A 59 -31.00 -3.60 -34.37
N GLY A 60 -32.31 -3.51 -34.57
CA GLY A 60 -33.31 -4.24 -33.81
C GLY A 60 -34.34 -3.28 -33.21
N LYS A 61 -35.54 -3.79 -32.95
CA LYS A 61 -36.67 -3.01 -32.45
C LYS A 61 -36.71 -3.06 -30.92
N PHE A 62 -36.31 -1.97 -30.27
CA PHE A 62 -36.45 -1.85 -28.83
C PHE A 62 -37.93 -1.75 -28.42
N LEU A 63 -38.34 -2.52 -27.42
CA LEU A 63 -39.69 -2.58 -26.86
C LEU A 63 -39.65 -2.03 -25.42
N PRO A 64 -39.99 -0.74 -25.20
CA PRO A 64 -39.87 -0.11 -23.88
C PRO A 64 -40.72 -0.77 -22.79
N ASP A 65 -41.91 -1.26 -23.11
CA ASP A 65 -42.80 -1.88 -22.11
C ASP A 65 -42.27 -3.23 -21.61
N GLU A 66 -41.48 -3.91 -22.43
CA GLU A 66 -40.90 -5.23 -22.13
C GLU A 66 -39.40 -5.14 -21.74
N GLN A 67 -38.78 -3.97 -21.90
CA GLN A 67 -37.36 -3.71 -21.69
C GLN A 67 -36.46 -4.72 -22.43
N CYS A 68 -36.81 -5.02 -23.68
CA CYS A 68 -36.11 -5.97 -24.54
C CYS A 68 -35.93 -5.45 -25.97
N VAL A 69 -35.12 -6.15 -26.75
CA VAL A 69 -34.93 -5.87 -28.18
C VAL A 69 -35.46 -7.05 -28.99
N GLU A 70 -36.41 -6.78 -29.87
CA GLU A 70 -36.88 -7.72 -30.88
C GLU A 70 -35.97 -7.66 -32.11
N SER A 71 -35.61 -8.83 -32.63
CA SER A 71 -34.75 -8.95 -33.80
C SER A 71 -35.40 -8.40 -35.06
N GLU A 72 -34.57 -7.86 -35.96
CA GLU A 72 -34.99 -7.42 -37.30
C GLU A 72 -34.14 -8.10 -38.39
N PRO A 73 -34.63 -8.16 -39.64
CA PRO A 73 -33.85 -8.69 -40.76
C PRO A 73 -32.48 -7.97 -40.88
N ASP A 74 -31.41 -8.75 -41.03
CA ASP A 74 -30.02 -8.24 -41.05
C ASP A 74 -29.77 -7.17 -42.13
N SER A 75 -30.51 -7.30 -43.24
CA SER A 75 -30.66 -6.34 -44.33
C SER A 75 -32.03 -6.53 -45.00
N PRO A 76 -32.53 -5.55 -45.79
CA PRO A 76 -33.79 -5.72 -46.53
C PRO A 76 -33.76 -6.99 -47.40
N GLY A 77 -34.69 -7.92 -47.14
CA GLY A 77 -34.79 -9.20 -47.85
C GLY A 77 -33.81 -10.30 -47.38
N ALA A 78 -33.07 -10.08 -46.28
CA ALA A 78 -32.28 -11.14 -45.66
C ALA A 78 -33.20 -12.11 -44.90
N ASP A 79 -32.86 -13.40 -45.00
CA ASP A 79 -33.52 -14.45 -44.22
C ASP A 79 -33.09 -14.43 -42.74
N LEU A 80 -31.91 -13.88 -42.45
CA LEU A 80 -31.34 -13.83 -41.10
C LEU A 80 -31.96 -12.73 -40.25
N GLN A 81 -32.37 -13.08 -39.02
CA GLN A 81 -32.78 -12.13 -38.00
C GLN A 81 -31.60 -11.74 -37.12
N SER A 82 -31.53 -10.47 -36.71
CA SER A 82 -30.42 -9.95 -35.93
C SER A 82 -30.82 -8.89 -34.91
N VAL A 83 -30.08 -8.87 -33.79
CA VAL A 83 -29.94 -7.72 -32.90
C VAL A 83 -28.48 -7.35 -32.89
N LYS A 84 -28.13 -6.10 -33.21
CA LYS A 84 -26.74 -5.63 -33.26
C LYS A 84 -26.59 -4.34 -32.47
N VAL A 85 -25.47 -4.21 -31.77
CA VAL A 85 -25.05 -2.94 -31.17
C VAL A 85 -23.72 -2.54 -31.80
N TYR A 86 -23.64 -1.31 -32.29
CA TYR A 86 -22.50 -0.81 -33.04
C TYR A 86 -22.24 0.68 -32.79
N VAL A 87 -21.00 1.12 -33.03
CA VAL A 87 -20.61 2.53 -32.93
C VAL A 87 -20.83 3.18 -34.30
N ALA A 88 -21.71 4.18 -34.38
CA ALA A 88 -22.21 4.76 -35.63
C ALA A 88 -21.38 5.93 -36.16
N THR A 89 -20.19 6.20 -35.62
CA THR A 89 -19.33 7.29 -36.10
C THR A 89 -18.41 6.85 -37.24
N ALA A 90 -18.00 7.83 -38.06
CA ALA A 90 -17.04 7.62 -39.15
C ALA A 90 -15.63 7.25 -38.64
N ASP A 91 -15.27 7.67 -37.42
CA ASP A 91 -14.00 7.34 -36.76
C ASP A 91 -14.05 5.97 -36.05
N ARG A 92 -15.24 5.43 -35.78
CA ARG A 92 -15.50 4.16 -35.07
C ARG A 92 -14.70 4.00 -33.76
N THR A 93 -14.19 5.07 -33.16
CA THR A 93 -13.34 4.97 -31.98
C THR A 93 -14.17 4.92 -30.70
N LEU A 94 -13.92 3.90 -29.88
CA LEU A 94 -14.41 3.84 -28.51
C LEU A 94 -13.66 4.89 -27.68
N LYS A 95 -14.39 5.81 -27.06
CA LYS A 95 -13.82 6.91 -26.27
C LYS A 95 -13.51 6.54 -24.82
N SER A 96 -13.92 5.36 -24.37
CA SER A 96 -13.77 4.95 -22.98
C SER A 96 -13.46 3.45 -22.88
N PRO A 97 -12.49 3.06 -22.04
CA PRO A 97 -12.30 1.65 -21.70
C PRO A 97 -13.57 1.12 -21.03
N MET A 98 -13.92 -0.14 -21.30
CA MET A 98 -15.08 -0.80 -20.72
C MET A 98 -14.67 -2.14 -20.10
N LYS A 99 -15.21 -2.43 -18.92
CA LYS A 99 -15.15 -3.76 -18.34
C LYS A 99 -16.55 -4.10 -17.86
N VAL A 100 -17.15 -5.16 -18.39
CA VAL A 100 -18.54 -5.54 -18.07
C VAL A 100 -18.75 -7.04 -18.06
N ILE A 101 -19.54 -7.52 -17.10
CA ILE A 101 -20.14 -8.86 -17.11
C ILE A 101 -21.64 -8.67 -17.38
N SER A 102 -22.07 -9.12 -18.56
CA SER A 102 -23.45 -9.05 -19.00
C SER A 102 -24.02 -10.45 -19.22
N TYR A 103 -25.31 -10.60 -18.96
CA TYR A 103 -26.06 -11.81 -19.23
C TYR A 103 -27.14 -11.47 -20.24
N VAL A 104 -27.29 -12.32 -21.25
CA VAL A 104 -28.28 -12.12 -22.32
C VAL A 104 -29.22 -13.31 -22.32
N CYS A 105 -30.50 -13.02 -22.26
CA CYS A 105 -31.57 -14.01 -22.40
C CYS A 105 -32.20 -13.85 -23.78
N VAL A 106 -32.19 -14.94 -24.56
CA VAL A 106 -32.81 -15.01 -25.87
C VAL A 106 -34.05 -15.90 -25.77
N SER A 107 -35.19 -15.39 -26.24
CA SER A 107 -36.46 -16.12 -26.26
C SER A 107 -37.25 -15.88 -27.55
N GLY A 108 -38.37 -16.58 -27.70
CA GLY A 108 -39.22 -16.53 -28.89
C GLY A 108 -38.91 -17.62 -29.91
N PRO A 109 -39.66 -17.67 -31.03
CA PRO A 109 -39.64 -18.79 -31.96
C PRO A 109 -38.27 -19.02 -32.63
N GLY A 110 -37.46 -17.98 -32.81
CA GLY A 110 -36.12 -18.09 -33.42
C GLY A 110 -34.98 -18.38 -32.42
N ALA A 111 -35.25 -18.39 -31.11
CA ALA A 111 -34.20 -18.36 -30.09
C ALA A 111 -33.23 -19.55 -30.13
N GLU A 112 -33.70 -20.73 -30.53
CA GLU A 112 -32.87 -21.93 -30.65
C GLU A 112 -31.79 -21.82 -31.74
N LEU A 113 -32.02 -20.93 -32.72
CA LEU A 113 -31.13 -20.70 -33.85
C LEU A 113 -30.10 -19.59 -33.58
N VAL A 114 -30.23 -18.88 -32.47
CA VAL A 114 -29.44 -17.67 -32.19
C VAL A 114 -28.07 -18.01 -31.63
N ASP A 115 -27.04 -17.50 -32.29
CA ASP A 115 -25.70 -17.31 -31.72
C ASP A 115 -25.49 -15.87 -31.28
N VAL A 116 -24.80 -15.71 -30.15
CA VAL A 116 -24.44 -14.42 -29.58
C VAL A 116 -22.93 -14.28 -29.61
N ALA A 117 -22.44 -13.10 -29.99
CA ALA A 117 -21.02 -12.80 -29.99
C ALA A 117 -20.73 -11.31 -29.76
N VAL A 118 -19.51 -11.06 -29.30
CA VAL A 118 -18.90 -9.74 -29.12
C VAL A 118 -17.75 -9.64 -30.12
N TRP A 119 -17.60 -8.48 -30.77
CA TRP A 119 -16.53 -8.25 -31.74
C TRP A 119 -15.70 -7.03 -31.34
N PRO A 120 -14.35 -7.09 -31.45
CA PRO A 120 -13.52 -8.21 -31.94
C PRO A 120 -13.42 -9.40 -30.95
N GLN A 121 -13.30 -10.62 -31.48
CA GLN A 121 -13.10 -11.83 -30.66
C GLN A 121 -11.66 -11.93 -30.15
N ALA A 122 -11.48 -12.38 -28.91
CA ALA A 122 -10.15 -12.75 -28.39
C ALA A 122 -9.58 -13.93 -29.20
N LYS A 123 -8.27 -13.94 -29.45
CA LYS A 123 -7.61 -15.12 -30.03
C LYS A 123 -7.83 -16.33 -29.12
N LYS A 124 -8.24 -17.47 -29.69
CA LYS A 124 -8.14 -18.75 -29.00
C LYS A 124 -6.65 -19.06 -28.77
N PRO A 125 -6.22 -19.45 -27.56
CA PRO A 125 -4.83 -19.80 -27.27
C PRO A 125 -4.24 -20.90 -28.17
N ASP A 126 -5.11 -21.71 -28.79
CA ASP A 126 -4.79 -23.01 -29.36
C ASP A 126 -4.95 -23.10 -30.90
N ASN A 127 -5.08 -21.97 -31.63
CA ASN A 127 -5.07 -21.97 -33.10
C ASN A 127 -4.21 -20.83 -33.71
N PRO A 128 -2.94 -21.08 -34.09
CA PRO A 128 -1.94 -20.04 -34.34
C PRO A 128 -1.62 -19.67 -35.82
N GLU A 129 -2.29 -20.20 -36.86
CA GLU A 129 -1.89 -19.93 -38.27
C GLU A 129 -2.83 -18.95 -39.03
N PRO A 130 -2.32 -18.23 -40.06
CA PRO A 130 -2.61 -16.81 -40.24
C PRO A 130 -3.37 -16.48 -41.54
N SER A 131 -4.28 -15.49 -41.48
CA SER A 131 -4.61 -14.68 -42.66
C SER A 131 -4.84 -13.23 -42.24
N SER A 132 -3.81 -12.41 -42.51
CA SER A 132 -3.75 -10.95 -42.58
C SER A 132 -4.68 -10.12 -41.67
N THR A 133 -4.02 -9.38 -40.75
CA THR A 133 -4.50 -8.21 -39.99
C THR A 133 -5.57 -8.42 -38.93
N TYR A 134 -5.22 -9.09 -37.82
CA TYR A 134 -5.96 -8.92 -36.54
C TYR A 134 -5.00 -8.91 -35.33
N ILE A 135 -5.01 -7.78 -34.64
CA ILE A 135 -4.29 -7.47 -33.39
C ILE A 135 -4.89 -8.32 -32.23
N ASN A 136 -4.13 -8.59 -31.17
CA ASN A 136 -4.66 -9.25 -29.96
C ASN A 136 -5.65 -8.30 -29.25
N TRP A 137 -6.96 -8.50 -29.40
CA TRP A 137 -7.99 -7.80 -28.64
C TRP A 137 -8.41 -8.63 -27.41
N GLY A 138 -8.82 -7.96 -26.31
CA GLY A 138 -8.97 -8.53 -24.96
C GLY A 138 -9.74 -9.86 -24.84
N GLU A 139 -9.57 -10.55 -23.70
CA GLU A 139 -10.18 -11.86 -23.42
C GLU A 139 -11.72 -11.78 -23.30
N THR A 140 -12.45 -11.86 -24.41
CA THR A 140 -13.90 -12.09 -24.39
C THR A 140 -14.20 -13.55 -24.04
N LYS A 141 -14.77 -13.79 -22.85
CA LYS A 141 -15.23 -15.12 -22.43
C LYS A 141 -16.73 -15.24 -22.67
N TYR A 142 -17.07 -15.82 -23.82
CA TYR A 142 -18.44 -16.20 -24.16
C TYR A 142 -18.78 -17.58 -23.60
N GLN A 143 -19.90 -17.68 -22.91
CA GLN A 143 -20.39 -18.93 -22.35
C GLN A 143 -21.91 -19.06 -22.52
N GLY A 144 -22.37 -20.21 -23.00
CA GLY A 144 -23.79 -20.58 -23.03
C GLY A 144 -24.19 -21.35 -21.78
N TRP A 145 -25.41 -21.13 -21.31
CA TRP A 145 -26.00 -21.91 -20.23
C TRP A 145 -26.19 -23.37 -20.65
N GLN A 146 -25.72 -24.32 -19.84
CA GLN A 146 -25.83 -25.77 -20.11
C GLN A 146 -26.84 -26.48 -19.20
N GLY A 147 -27.82 -25.75 -18.64
CA GLY A 147 -28.85 -26.30 -17.74
C GLY A 147 -28.49 -26.18 -16.25
N SER A 148 -27.22 -26.05 -15.91
CA SER A 148 -26.75 -25.91 -14.51
C SER A 148 -25.66 -24.86 -14.30
N SER A 149 -24.88 -24.55 -15.32
CA SER A 149 -23.83 -23.52 -15.27
C SER A 149 -23.58 -22.93 -16.66
N PHE A 150 -22.90 -21.79 -16.71
CA PHE A 150 -22.33 -21.24 -17.94
C PHE A 150 -21.01 -21.92 -18.27
N SER A 151 -20.86 -22.41 -19.50
CA SER A 151 -19.60 -22.95 -20.02
C SER A 151 -19.43 -22.61 -21.50
N GLN A 152 -18.23 -22.86 -22.05
CA GLN A 152 -18.01 -22.67 -23.49
C GLN A 152 -18.97 -23.54 -24.30
N GLY A 153 -19.59 -22.95 -25.33
CA GLY A 153 -20.55 -23.62 -26.21
C GLY A 153 -21.88 -22.87 -26.36
N PRO A 154 -22.75 -23.31 -27.27
CA PRO A 154 -24.09 -22.76 -27.45
C PRO A 154 -24.94 -23.00 -26.20
N ALA A 155 -25.84 -22.09 -25.86
CA ALA A 155 -26.77 -22.30 -24.74
C ALA A 155 -27.78 -23.40 -25.07
N VAL A 156 -28.17 -24.15 -24.05
CA VAL A 156 -29.34 -25.05 -24.08
C VAL A 156 -30.54 -24.35 -23.45
N LYS A 157 -31.72 -24.86 -23.80
CA LYS A 157 -33.01 -24.34 -23.35
C LYS A 157 -33.18 -24.51 -21.82
N ASP A 158 -33.56 -23.44 -21.12
CA ASP A 158 -33.97 -23.50 -19.71
C ASP A 158 -35.39 -24.07 -19.54
N ALA A 159 -35.85 -24.22 -18.29
CA ALA A 159 -37.18 -24.76 -17.99
C ALA A 159 -38.35 -23.88 -18.51
N ALA A 160 -38.13 -22.58 -18.67
CA ALA A 160 -39.10 -21.62 -19.21
C ALA A 160 -39.02 -21.48 -20.73
N GLY A 161 -38.03 -22.11 -21.35
CA GLY A 161 -37.82 -22.15 -22.78
C GLY A 161 -36.86 -21.10 -23.35
N ASN A 162 -36.09 -20.44 -22.50
CA ASN A 162 -35.14 -19.41 -22.89
C ASN A 162 -33.72 -19.96 -23.05
N TYR A 163 -32.88 -19.19 -23.75
CA TYR A 163 -31.46 -19.47 -23.95
C TYR A 163 -30.64 -18.37 -23.30
N TRP A 164 -29.77 -18.73 -22.36
CA TRP A 164 -28.98 -17.77 -21.58
C TRP A 164 -27.52 -17.79 -21.99
N TYR A 165 -26.95 -16.60 -22.11
CA TYR A 165 -25.53 -16.39 -22.42
C TYR A 165 -24.90 -15.48 -21.37
N ARG A 166 -23.64 -15.76 -21.02
CA ARG A 166 -22.79 -14.89 -20.20
C ARG A 166 -21.68 -14.32 -21.07
N LEU A 167 -21.50 -13.00 -20.96
CA LEU A 167 -20.55 -12.20 -21.70
C LEU A 167 -19.65 -11.49 -20.70
N GLU A 168 -18.36 -11.80 -20.72
CA GLU A 168 -17.35 -11.06 -19.96
C GLU A 168 -16.47 -10.30 -20.96
N ILE A 169 -16.49 -8.97 -20.86
CA ILE A 169 -15.84 -8.05 -21.78
C ILE A 169 -14.86 -7.19 -20.96
N ASP A 170 -13.59 -7.18 -21.35
CA ASP A 170 -12.55 -6.30 -20.81
C ASP A 170 -11.83 -5.62 -21.98
N TRP A 171 -12.07 -4.32 -22.15
CA TRP A 171 -11.63 -3.54 -23.29
C TRP A 171 -10.93 -2.27 -22.80
N SER A 172 -9.61 -2.22 -22.95
CA SER A 172 -8.77 -1.21 -22.31
C SER A 172 -8.09 -0.22 -23.29
N TYR A 173 -8.52 -0.13 -24.55
CA TYR A 173 -7.70 0.49 -25.60
C TYR A 173 -8.47 1.46 -26.54
N THR A 174 -7.78 2.54 -26.93
CA THR A 174 -8.21 3.61 -27.84
C THR A 174 -7.34 3.59 -29.10
N ASP A 175 -7.80 2.99 -30.21
CA ASP A 175 -7.16 3.13 -31.52
C ASP A 175 -8.17 3.06 -32.68
N ASP A 176 -7.74 3.60 -33.82
CA ASP A 176 -8.55 4.17 -34.92
C ASP A 176 -9.30 3.20 -35.84
N ASN A 177 -9.50 1.91 -35.50
CA ASN A 177 -10.22 1.04 -36.44
C ASN A 177 -10.86 -0.25 -35.89
N PRO A 178 -11.99 -0.20 -35.17
CA PRO A 178 -12.87 -1.35 -35.06
C PRO A 178 -13.90 -1.31 -36.20
N SER A 179 -13.94 -2.37 -37.01
CA SER A 179 -15.11 -2.67 -37.84
C SER A 179 -16.38 -2.64 -36.98
N GLY A 180 -17.39 -1.85 -37.37
CA GLY A 180 -18.32 -1.16 -36.46
C GLY A 180 -19.15 -1.94 -35.43
N TYR A 181 -19.21 -3.27 -35.42
CA TYR A 181 -20.06 -4.02 -34.48
C TYR A 181 -19.33 -4.31 -33.16
N VAL A 182 -20.01 -4.03 -32.04
CA VAL A 182 -19.55 -4.36 -30.67
C VAL A 182 -20.23 -5.65 -30.18
N PHE A 183 -21.50 -5.84 -30.50
CA PHE A 183 -22.28 -7.00 -30.11
C PHE A 183 -23.24 -7.41 -31.22
N PHE A 184 -23.46 -8.71 -31.37
CA PHE A 184 -24.53 -9.23 -32.22
C PHE A 184 -25.12 -10.53 -31.67
N ALA A 185 -26.44 -10.66 -31.84
CA ALA A 185 -27.20 -11.90 -31.73
C ALA A 185 -27.83 -12.18 -33.09
N LYS A 186 -27.63 -13.36 -33.67
CA LYS A 186 -28.07 -13.70 -35.03
C LYS A 186 -28.43 -15.18 -35.18
N THR A 187 -29.39 -15.49 -36.06
CA THR A 187 -29.92 -16.85 -36.32
C THR A 187 -28.97 -17.75 -37.16
N TYR A 188 -27.70 -17.91 -36.73
CA TYR A 188 -26.69 -18.64 -37.54
C TYR A 188 -26.75 -20.17 -37.50
N ARG A 189 -27.45 -20.79 -36.53
CA ARG A 189 -27.24 -22.22 -36.24
C ARG A 189 -27.83 -23.20 -37.25
N ASP A 190 -28.77 -22.78 -38.10
CA ASP A 190 -29.33 -23.63 -39.16
C ASP A 190 -30.13 -22.81 -40.20
N THR A 191 -29.48 -22.42 -41.30
CA THR A 191 -30.13 -21.66 -42.39
C THR A 191 -30.98 -22.51 -43.33
N SER A 192 -31.06 -23.83 -43.11
CA SER A 192 -31.79 -24.74 -43.99
C SER A 192 -33.31 -24.77 -43.77
N LYS A 193 -33.81 -24.08 -42.75
CA LYS A 193 -35.22 -24.17 -42.30
C LYS A 193 -36.21 -23.18 -42.91
N GLY A 194 -35.78 -22.27 -43.78
CA GLY A 194 -36.67 -21.40 -44.57
C GLY A 194 -37.49 -20.40 -43.73
N GLY A 195 -37.03 -19.15 -43.70
CA GLY A 195 -37.63 -18.04 -42.96
C GLY A 195 -37.24 -18.09 -41.49
N ASP A 196 -36.22 -17.32 -41.09
CA ASP A 196 -35.82 -17.33 -39.69
C ASP A 196 -36.86 -16.58 -38.84
N PRO A 197 -37.41 -17.22 -37.80
CA PRO A 197 -38.38 -16.58 -36.94
C PRO A 197 -37.73 -15.45 -36.12
N THR A 198 -38.51 -14.43 -35.76
CA THR A 198 -38.05 -13.39 -34.85
C THR A 198 -37.70 -13.98 -33.47
N PHE A 199 -36.78 -13.30 -32.78
CA PHE A 199 -36.45 -13.57 -31.39
C PHE A 199 -36.43 -12.26 -30.60
N LYS A 200 -36.56 -12.39 -29.28
CA LYS A 200 -36.46 -11.28 -28.33
C LYS A 200 -35.25 -11.47 -27.44
N LEU A 201 -34.63 -10.35 -27.08
CA LEU A 201 -33.39 -10.29 -26.34
C LEU A 201 -33.55 -9.38 -25.12
N TRP A 202 -33.44 -9.98 -23.94
CA TRP A 202 -33.31 -9.26 -22.67
C TRP A 202 -31.85 -9.28 -22.26
N ALA A 203 -31.41 -8.20 -21.61
CA ALA A 203 -30.08 -8.15 -21.05
C ALA A 203 -30.09 -7.79 -19.57
N TYR A 204 -29.07 -8.28 -18.89
CA TYR A 204 -28.84 -8.08 -17.48
C TYR A 204 -27.36 -7.81 -17.28
N THR A 205 -27.01 -7.03 -16.27
CA THR A 205 -25.63 -6.81 -15.88
C THR A 205 -25.39 -7.36 -14.49
N GLU A 206 -24.20 -7.89 -14.26
CA GLU A 206 -23.72 -8.05 -12.89
C GLU A 206 -23.42 -6.64 -12.35
N PRO A 207 -23.84 -6.30 -11.11
CA PRO A 207 -23.34 -5.09 -10.46
C PRO A 207 -21.82 -5.21 -10.37
N ILE A 208 -21.12 -4.50 -11.25
CA ILE A 208 -19.67 -4.45 -11.20
C ILE A 208 -19.33 -3.65 -9.96
N LYS A 209 -18.86 -4.38 -8.95
CA LYS A 209 -18.33 -3.75 -7.76
C LYS A 209 -17.04 -3.07 -8.16
N ALA A 210 -16.97 -1.74 -8.00
CA ALA A 210 -15.71 -1.04 -8.17
C ALA A 210 -14.78 -1.48 -7.03
N LYS A 211 -13.74 -2.23 -7.39
CA LYS A 211 -12.71 -2.72 -6.47
C LYS A 211 -11.41 -1.98 -6.73
N TYR A 212 -10.84 -1.42 -5.67
CA TYR A 212 -9.55 -0.74 -5.70
C TYR A 212 -8.56 -1.48 -4.80
N ALA A 213 -7.34 -1.62 -5.32
CA ALA A 213 -6.19 -1.97 -4.50
C ALA A 213 -5.82 -0.72 -3.70
N VAL A 214 -5.83 -0.79 -2.38
CA VAL A 214 -5.48 0.34 -1.53
C VAL A 214 -4.36 0.00 -0.57
N GLU A 215 -3.58 1.00 -0.21
CA GLU A 215 -2.54 0.94 0.81
C GLU A 215 -2.81 2.03 1.84
N MET A 216 -2.83 1.64 3.11
CA MET A 216 -3.11 2.53 4.22
C MET A 216 -2.33 2.08 5.45
N LEU A 217 -1.51 2.95 6.04
CA LEU A 217 -0.68 2.66 7.23
C LEU A 217 0.17 1.38 7.09
N GLY A 218 0.73 1.14 5.92
CA GLY A 218 1.47 -0.11 5.68
C GLY A 218 0.59 -1.35 5.57
N ARG A 219 -0.74 -1.23 5.53
CA ARG A 219 -1.63 -2.35 5.19
C ARG A 219 -2.09 -2.21 3.76
N ARG A 220 -1.88 -3.26 2.95
CA ARG A 220 -2.59 -3.39 1.66
C ARG A 220 -4.02 -3.79 1.92
N GLY A 221 -4.91 -3.47 1.01
CA GLY A 221 -6.32 -3.65 1.22
C GLY A 221 -7.13 -3.60 -0.06
N GLU A 222 -8.40 -3.90 0.10
CA GLU A 222 -9.43 -3.78 -0.92
C GLU A 222 -10.43 -2.73 -0.49
N LEU A 223 -10.70 -1.78 -1.36
CA LEU A 223 -11.87 -0.93 -1.25
C LEU A 223 -12.88 -1.37 -2.29
N GLU A 224 -14.01 -1.91 -1.83
CA GLU A 224 -15.09 -2.45 -2.66
C GLU A 224 -16.35 -1.60 -2.47
N PHE A 225 -16.79 -0.91 -3.52
CA PHE A 225 -18.07 -0.22 -3.52
C PHE A 225 -19.22 -1.17 -3.85
N ALA A 226 -20.39 -0.93 -3.27
CA ALA A 226 -21.59 -1.74 -3.51
C ALA A 226 -22.16 -1.60 -4.94
N ALA A 227 -21.73 -0.57 -5.68
CA ALA A 227 -22.08 -0.30 -7.06
C ALA A 227 -20.95 0.46 -7.78
N LEU A 228 -21.10 0.70 -9.09
CA LEU A 228 -20.17 1.50 -9.89
C LEU A 228 -20.01 2.92 -9.35
N LEU A 229 -18.82 3.52 -9.48
CA LEU A 229 -18.57 4.87 -8.97
C LEU A 229 -19.49 5.94 -9.58
N ASP A 230 -19.86 5.80 -10.87
CA ASP A 230 -20.77 6.74 -11.55
C ASP A 230 -22.16 6.78 -10.91
N SER A 231 -22.57 5.69 -10.27
CA SER A 231 -23.82 5.63 -9.50
C SER A 231 -23.74 6.30 -8.13
N LYS A 232 -22.56 6.82 -7.76
CA LYS A 232 -22.28 7.52 -6.49
C LYS A 232 -22.75 6.71 -5.27
N PRO A 233 -22.22 5.49 -5.08
CA PRO A 233 -22.62 4.58 -4.00
C PRO A 233 -22.41 5.21 -2.62
N THR A 234 -23.39 5.09 -1.74
CA THR A 234 -23.34 5.64 -0.37
C THR A 234 -22.70 4.68 0.64
N THR A 235 -22.25 3.51 0.19
CA THR A 235 -21.60 2.51 1.03
C THR A 235 -20.45 1.83 0.30
N ALA A 236 -19.46 1.41 1.06
CA ALA A 236 -18.33 0.62 0.58
C ALA A 236 -17.78 -0.25 1.71
N LYS A 237 -16.96 -1.23 1.36
CA LYS A 237 -16.22 -2.07 2.30
C LYS A 237 -14.73 -1.86 2.09
N LEU A 238 -14.04 -1.49 3.16
CA LEU A 238 -12.59 -1.45 3.20
C LEU A 238 -12.10 -2.69 3.94
N LYS A 239 -11.30 -3.52 3.28
CA LYS A 239 -10.59 -4.63 3.90
C LYS A 239 -9.12 -4.27 3.95
N LEU A 240 -8.47 -4.44 5.09
CA LEU A 240 -7.04 -4.25 5.26
C LEU A 240 -6.41 -5.56 5.68
N TYR A 241 -5.32 -5.91 5.02
CA TYR A 241 -4.55 -7.11 5.24
C TYR A 241 -3.30 -6.78 6.06
N GLY A 242 -3.08 -7.52 7.14
CA GLY A 242 -1.83 -7.55 7.88
C GLY A 242 -0.70 -8.20 7.08
N LEU A 243 0.33 -8.71 7.78
CA LEU A 243 1.38 -9.49 7.11
C LEU A 243 0.87 -10.85 6.63
N THR A 244 -0.14 -11.43 7.30
CA THR A 244 -0.72 -12.72 6.91
C THR A 244 -2.12 -12.53 6.34
N THR A 245 -2.55 -13.45 5.47
CA THR A 245 -3.91 -13.50 4.91
C THR A 245 -5.00 -13.71 5.97
N ASN A 246 -4.64 -14.17 7.17
CA ASN A 246 -5.57 -14.42 8.26
C ASN A 246 -5.80 -13.18 9.15
N ASP A 247 -4.91 -12.18 9.10
CA ASP A 247 -5.12 -10.89 9.78
C ASP A 247 -5.82 -9.92 8.84
N VAL A 248 -7.12 -10.13 8.64
CA VAL A 248 -7.97 -9.23 7.84
C VAL A 248 -8.83 -8.39 8.76
N LYS A 249 -8.68 -7.07 8.66
CA LYS A 249 -9.57 -6.10 9.30
C LYS A 249 -10.57 -5.60 8.29
N THR A 250 -11.85 -5.64 8.63
CA THR A 250 -12.92 -5.19 7.73
C THR A 250 -13.63 -3.99 8.34
N PHE A 251 -13.83 -2.98 7.51
CA PHE A 251 -14.48 -1.75 7.87
C PHE A 251 -15.61 -1.47 6.87
N ASP A 252 -16.79 -1.17 7.40
CA ASP A 252 -17.91 -0.71 6.61
C ASP A 252 -17.86 0.83 6.54
N LEU A 253 -17.82 1.33 5.31
CA LEU A 253 -17.95 2.74 4.99
C LEU A 253 -19.43 3.04 4.81
N THR A 254 -19.98 3.84 5.71
CA THR A 254 -21.42 4.14 5.78
C THR A 254 -21.68 5.63 5.70
N ASN A 255 -22.94 6.02 5.48
CA ASN A 255 -23.34 7.43 5.31
C ASN A 255 -22.52 8.15 4.23
N GLY A 256 -22.19 7.41 3.17
CA GLY A 256 -21.37 7.88 2.08
C GLY A 256 -22.03 9.03 1.34
N SER A 257 -21.28 10.09 1.10
CA SER A 257 -21.72 11.24 0.31
C SER A 257 -20.68 11.61 -0.73
N TRP A 258 -21.14 12.15 -1.84
CA TRP A 258 -20.32 12.50 -2.99
C TRP A 258 -20.41 13.99 -3.28
N ASN A 259 -19.26 14.61 -3.47
CA ASN A 259 -19.14 15.91 -4.11
C ASN A 259 -18.17 15.75 -5.28
N GLU A 260 -18.68 15.85 -6.52
CA GLU A 260 -17.92 15.52 -7.73
C GLU A 260 -17.26 14.13 -7.62
N ASN A 261 -15.93 14.06 -7.68
CA ASN A 261 -15.11 12.85 -7.55
C ASN A 261 -14.59 12.61 -6.12
N ILE A 262 -15.15 13.29 -5.13
CA ILE A 262 -14.76 13.17 -3.72
C ILE A 262 -15.83 12.40 -2.96
N PHE A 263 -15.43 11.27 -2.39
CA PHE A 263 -16.24 10.46 -1.50
C PHE A 263 -15.91 10.74 -0.03
N LYS A 264 -16.94 10.93 0.79
CA LYS A 264 -16.86 11.03 2.25
C LYS A 264 -17.69 9.93 2.87
N ALA A 265 -17.19 9.25 3.90
CA ALA A 265 -17.97 8.27 4.65
C ALA A 265 -17.54 8.17 6.11
N ASP A 266 -18.45 7.71 6.95
CA ASP A 266 -18.15 7.25 8.30
C ASP A 266 -17.51 5.86 8.22
N ILE A 267 -16.52 5.60 9.08
CA ILE A 267 -15.92 4.28 9.20
C ILE A 267 -16.53 3.58 10.42
N THR A 268 -17.02 2.37 10.22
CA THR A 268 -17.50 1.47 11.28
C THR A 268 -16.85 0.10 11.13
N GLY A 269 -16.75 -0.66 12.22
CA GLY A 269 -16.14 -2.00 12.22
C GLY A 269 -15.01 -2.12 13.24
N ASP A 270 -13.95 -2.81 12.83
CA ASP A 270 -12.78 -3.04 13.69
C ASP A 270 -12.12 -1.73 14.15
N ALA A 271 -11.34 -1.80 15.23
CA ALA A 271 -10.45 -0.70 15.59
C ALA A 271 -9.29 -0.64 14.58
N ILE A 272 -8.99 0.55 14.06
CA ILE A 272 -7.76 0.78 13.28
C ILE A 272 -6.63 1.01 14.28
N GLU A 273 -5.74 0.02 14.44
CA GLU A 273 -4.60 0.13 15.34
C GLU A 273 -3.75 1.37 15.03
N GLY A 274 -3.34 2.09 16.08
CA GLY A 274 -2.58 3.34 15.96
C GLY A 274 -3.41 4.57 15.54
N ILE A 275 -4.72 4.43 15.29
CA ILE A 275 -5.65 5.54 15.11
C ILE A 275 -6.59 5.60 16.34
N SER A 276 -6.27 6.45 17.32
CA SER A 276 -7.13 6.67 18.49
C SER A 276 -8.14 7.79 18.20
N ILE A 277 -9.15 7.48 17.39
CA ILE A 277 -10.20 8.44 16.99
C ILE A 277 -11.57 7.86 17.35
N SER A 278 -12.36 8.58 18.14
CA SER A 278 -13.65 8.12 18.66
C SER A 278 -14.75 8.01 17.61
N LYS A 279 -14.59 8.67 16.45
CA LYS A 279 -15.51 8.64 15.30
C LYS A 279 -14.70 8.76 14.00
N PRO A 280 -14.06 7.67 13.55
CA PRO A 280 -13.26 7.70 12.34
C PRO A 280 -14.16 7.94 11.13
N ALA A 281 -13.69 8.78 10.24
CA ALA A 281 -14.29 9.04 8.94
C ALA A 281 -13.20 8.97 7.88
N ILE A 282 -13.60 8.77 6.63
CA ILE A 282 -12.72 8.76 5.47
C ILE A 282 -13.16 9.80 4.45
N LYS A 283 -12.18 10.40 3.78
CA LYS A 283 -12.36 11.28 2.63
C LYS A 283 -11.43 10.84 1.52
N MET A 284 -11.95 10.54 0.34
CA MET A 284 -11.19 10.02 -0.80
C MET A 284 -11.47 10.82 -2.06
N LYS A 285 -10.45 11.06 -2.88
CA LYS A 285 -10.54 11.65 -4.21
C LYS A 285 -10.10 10.64 -5.26
N PHE A 286 -10.92 10.48 -6.29
CA PHE A 286 -10.58 9.69 -7.48
C PHE A 286 -9.96 10.60 -8.54
N THR A 287 -8.74 10.31 -8.97
CA THR A 287 -7.91 11.15 -9.84
C THR A 287 -7.36 10.39 -11.05
N GLN A 288 -6.79 11.13 -11.99
CA GLN A 288 -5.92 10.59 -13.04
C GLN A 288 -4.46 10.70 -12.58
N GLY A 289 -3.61 9.73 -12.94
CA GLY A 289 -2.18 9.74 -12.61
C GLY A 289 -1.67 8.41 -12.05
N ARG A 290 -0.50 8.42 -11.40
CA ARG A 290 0.12 7.20 -10.82
C ARG A 290 -0.66 6.65 -9.64
N TYR A 291 -1.35 7.54 -8.92
CA TYR A 291 -2.22 7.22 -7.79
C TYR A 291 -3.66 7.63 -8.15
N PRO A 292 -4.44 6.75 -8.79
CA PRO A 292 -5.81 7.04 -9.20
C PRO A 292 -6.77 7.27 -8.02
N LEU A 293 -6.34 6.98 -6.80
CA LEU A 293 -7.09 7.21 -5.58
C LEU A 293 -6.15 7.75 -4.50
N ILE A 294 -6.49 8.90 -3.92
CA ILE A 294 -5.81 9.45 -2.74
C ILE A 294 -6.86 9.81 -1.70
N GLY A 295 -6.65 9.39 -0.45
CA GLY A 295 -7.59 9.63 0.63
C GLY A 295 -6.93 9.85 1.98
N LEU A 296 -7.74 10.27 2.94
CA LEU A 296 -7.35 10.53 4.32
C LEU A 296 -8.40 9.96 5.27
N ILE A 297 -7.96 9.30 6.33
CA ILE A 297 -8.79 8.99 7.51
C ILE A 297 -8.49 10.01 8.60
N SER A 298 -9.54 10.50 9.27
CA SER A 298 -9.44 11.41 10.42
C SER A 298 -10.69 11.31 11.30
N SER A 299 -10.79 12.17 12.33
CA SER A 299 -12.03 12.32 13.09
C SER A 299 -13.10 13.01 12.25
N LYS A 300 -14.35 12.56 12.38
CA LYS A 300 -15.49 13.10 11.63
C LYS A 300 -15.55 14.64 11.63
N GLY A 301 -15.31 15.26 12.78
CA GLY A 301 -15.30 16.73 12.92
C GLY A 301 -14.25 17.43 12.04
N TYR A 302 -13.13 16.77 11.74
CA TYR A 302 -12.11 17.30 10.82
C TYR A 302 -12.42 17.00 9.35
N ILE A 303 -13.19 15.94 9.06
CA ILE A 303 -13.55 15.58 7.68
C ILE A 303 -14.63 16.48 7.09
N ASP A 304 -15.51 16.96 7.96
CA ASP A 304 -16.58 17.86 7.58
C ASP A 304 -16.15 19.33 7.55
N SER A 305 -15.00 19.68 8.17
CA SER A 305 -14.46 21.04 8.16
C SER A 305 -13.60 21.34 6.93
N GLU A 306 -13.54 22.63 6.54
CA GLU A 306 -12.57 23.12 5.55
C GLU A 306 -11.15 23.29 6.14
N SER A 307 -11.03 23.41 7.46
CA SER A 307 -9.73 23.48 8.16
C SER A 307 -9.28 22.10 8.62
N TRP A 308 -8.05 21.71 8.24
CA TRP A 308 -7.49 20.40 8.57
C TRP A 308 -6.22 20.59 9.39
N MET A 309 -6.20 20.04 10.61
CA MET A 309 -4.98 20.01 11.42
C MET A 309 -4.12 18.80 11.03
N ALA A 310 -2.89 19.07 10.64
CA ALA A 310 -1.89 18.03 10.42
C ALA A 310 -1.55 17.31 11.74
N GLY A 311 -1.59 15.97 11.72
CA GLY A 311 -1.16 15.11 12.83
C GLY A 311 -2.10 13.96 13.18
N VAL A 312 -3.40 14.07 12.85
CA VAL A 312 -4.43 13.05 13.15
C VAL A 312 -4.91 12.31 11.90
N MET A 313 -4.21 12.50 10.78
CA MET A 313 -4.61 11.94 9.50
C MET A 313 -3.82 10.68 9.19
N THR A 314 -4.44 9.79 8.44
CA THR A 314 -3.85 8.58 7.88
C THR A 314 -4.04 8.61 6.39
N LEU A 315 -2.94 8.55 5.63
CA LEU A 315 -2.98 8.51 4.18
C LEU A 315 -3.48 7.16 3.64
N VAL A 316 -4.37 7.24 2.66
CA VAL A 316 -4.82 6.13 1.81
C VAL A 316 -4.33 6.41 0.40
N ILE A 317 -3.63 5.46 -0.19
CA ILE A 317 -3.19 5.50 -1.58
C ILE A 317 -3.82 4.31 -2.29
N GLY A 318 -4.50 4.53 -3.40
CA GLY A 318 -5.01 3.46 -4.23
C GLY A 318 -4.34 3.40 -5.58
N HIS A 319 -4.28 2.18 -6.11
CA HIS A 319 -3.73 1.82 -7.40
C HIS A 319 -4.82 1.18 -8.26
N GLU A 320 -4.71 1.34 -9.57
CA GLU A 320 -5.57 0.61 -10.50
C GLU A 320 -5.35 -0.89 -10.35
N TRP A 321 -6.44 -1.64 -10.30
CA TRP A 321 -6.41 -3.09 -10.15
C TRP A 321 -5.95 -3.72 -11.46
N GLU A 322 -4.64 -3.96 -11.61
CA GLU A 322 -4.14 -4.78 -12.72
C GLU A 322 -4.58 -6.24 -12.53
N SER A 323 -5.71 -6.59 -13.16
CA SER A 323 -6.10 -7.92 -13.67
C SER A 323 -5.64 -9.19 -12.92
N GLY A 324 -5.70 -9.21 -11.59
CA GLY A 324 -5.88 -10.46 -10.84
C GLY A 324 -4.62 -11.14 -10.29
N LYS A 325 -3.49 -10.44 -10.15
CA LYS A 325 -2.46 -10.90 -9.20
C LYS A 325 -2.90 -10.50 -7.79
N GLY A 326 -3.08 -11.48 -6.91
CA GLY A 326 -3.51 -11.25 -5.53
C GLY A 326 -2.69 -10.14 -4.84
N LEU A 327 -3.35 -9.30 -4.04
CA LEU A 327 -2.71 -8.17 -3.33
C LEU A 327 -1.62 -8.59 -2.34
N LEU A 328 -1.63 -9.87 -1.99
CA LEU A 328 -0.64 -10.55 -1.18
C LEU A 328 0.02 -11.63 -2.05
N PRO A 329 1.32 -11.92 -1.87
CA PRO A 329 1.87 -13.20 -2.33
C PRO A 329 0.98 -14.33 -1.80
N ASP A 330 0.55 -15.24 -2.67
CA ASP A 330 -0.42 -16.31 -2.39
C ASP A 330 -0.16 -17.01 -1.05
N GLY A 331 -0.96 -16.69 -0.01
CA GLY A 331 -1.24 -17.47 1.22
C GLY A 331 -0.07 -17.94 2.11
N ASN A 332 1.13 -17.94 1.60
CA ASN A 332 2.37 -18.40 2.15
C ASN A 332 3.30 -17.21 1.99
N LEU A 333 3.37 -16.35 3.02
CA LEU A 333 4.54 -15.51 3.18
C LEU A 333 5.76 -16.42 2.97
N PRO A 334 6.70 -16.08 2.08
CA PRO A 334 7.91 -16.87 1.93
C PRO A 334 8.49 -17.11 3.31
N ARG A 335 8.85 -18.37 3.63
CA ARG A 335 9.61 -18.64 4.85
C ARG A 335 10.80 -17.69 4.84
N ALA A 336 11.11 -17.09 6.00
CA ALA A 336 12.23 -16.17 6.13
C ALA A 336 13.45 -16.75 5.40
N THR A 337 13.85 -16.10 4.30
CA THR A 337 14.92 -16.58 3.43
C THR A 337 16.27 -16.06 3.88
N THR A 338 16.27 -15.04 4.74
CA THR A 338 17.45 -14.40 5.31
C THR A 338 17.39 -14.37 6.85
N THR A 339 18.56 -14.24 7.48
CA THR A 339 18.69 -14.04 8.93
C THR A 339 18.16 -12.66 9.33
N ALA A 340 18.52 -11.61 8.59
CA ALA A 340 18.12 -10.24 8.93
C ALA A 340 17.81 -9.37 7.72
N THR A 341 16.78 -8.54 7.88
CA THR A 341 16.51 -7.37 7.02
C THR A 341 16.73 -6.13 7.85
N VAL A 342 17.61 -5.25 7.38
CA VAL A 342 17.91 -3.98 8.06
C VAL A 342 17.57 -2.83 7.14
N VAL A 343 16.68 -1.96 7.62
CA VAL A 343 16.38 -0.69 6.93
C VAL A 343 17.29 0.39 7.47
N PHE A 344 18.10 0.95 6.59
CA PHE A 344 18.92 2.12 6.85
C PHE A 344 18.13 3.38 6.49
N ASP A 345 17.81 4.18 7.50
CA ASP A 345 17.37 5.56 7.28
C ASP A 345 18.63 6.42 7.15
N ARG A 346 18.79 7.12 6.02
CA ARG A 346 19.95 7.99 5.80
C ARG A 346 19.52 9.37 5.34
N HIS A 347 20.03 10.36 6.05
CA HIS A 347 19.89 11.77 5.68
C HIS A 347 20.97 12.18 4.68
N ALA A 348 20.57 12.94 3.67
CA ALA A 348 21.53 13.62 2.82
C ALA A 348 21.92 14.93 3.51
N GLU A 349 23.19 15.05 3.94
CA GLU A 349 23.66 16.30 4.53
C GLU A 349 23.67 17.41 3.47
N PRO A 350 23.21 18.63 3.77
CA PRO A 350 23.48 19.77 2.90
C PRO A 350 25.00 19.90 2.72
N ASP A 351 25.47 19.95 1.47
CA ASP A 351 26.87 20.24 1.19
C ASP A 351 27.17 21.61 1.79
N ARG A 352 27.99 21.65 2.85
CA ARG A 352 28.31 22.89 3.59
C ARG A 352 28.93 23.95 2.69
N ASN A 353 29.47 23.57 1.53
CA ASN A 353 30.04 24.48 0.54
C ASN A 353 29.05 24.89 -0.56
N LYS A 354 27.85 24.29 -0.61
CA LYS A 354 26.79 24.56 -1.60
C LYS A 354 25.38 24.52 -0.95
N PRO A 355 25.05 25.47 -0.06
CA PRO A 355 23.83 25.47 0.76
C PRO A 355 22.50 25.56 -0.01
N SER A 356 22.51 25.81 -1.32
CA SER A 356 21.31 25.82 -2.18
C SER A 356 21.02 24.48 -2.87
N ARG A 357 21.84 23.45 -2.61
CA ARG A 357 21.59 22.08 -3.03
C ARG A 357 21.47 21.26 -1.75
N TYR A 358 20.28 20.76 -1.44
CA TYR A 358 20.21 19.53 -0.65
C TYR A 358 21.17 18.56 -1.36
N ALA A 359 22.26 18.18 -0.69
CA ALA A 359 23.22 17.33 -1.36
C ALA A 359 22.50 16.04 -1.68
N TYR A 360 22.79 15.54 -2.86
CA TYR A 360 22.35 14.25 -3.36
C TYR A 360 22.30 13.17 -2.26
N GLY A 361 21.26 12.35 -2.27
CA GLY A 361 21.11 11.15 -1.42
C GLY A 361 22.14 10.07 -1.73
N TRP A 362 23.43 10.38 -1.64
CA TRP A 362 24.52 9.43 -1.74
C TRP A 362 25.37 9.50 -0.49
N TRP A 363 25.10 8.59 0.43
CA TRP A 363 26.20 7.87 1.03
C TRP A 363 25.98 6.39 0.78
N SER A 364 26.85 5.85 -0.07
CA SER A 364 27.08 4.42 -0.15
C SER A 364 27.67 3.96 1.18
N ASP A 365 27.12 2.90 1.74
CA ASP A 365 28.04 1.91 2.24
C ASP A 365 28.08 0.78 1.20
N PRO A 366 28.86 0.95 0.11
CA PRO A 366 28.98 -0.07 -0.93
C PRO A 366 29.74 -1.29 -0.38
N SER A 367 30.14 -1.29 0.90
CA SER A 367 30.73 -2.43 1.57
C SER A 367 29.72 -3.30 2.32
N THR A 368 28.49 -2.82 2.59
CA THR A 368 27.44 -3.69 3.15
C THR A 368 26.92 -4.65 2.08
N LYS A 369 27.33 -5.91 2.21
CA LYS A 369 26.97 -6.92 1.23
C LYS A 369 25.55 -7.45 1.46
N THR A 370 24.68 -7.44 0.45
CA THR A 370 23.52 -8.33 0.42
C THR A 370 24.03 -9.77 0.25
N THR A 371 23.56 -10.65 1.13
CA THR A 371 23.90 -12.06 1.18
C THR A 371 22.62 -12.87 1.37
N PRO A 372 22.67 -14.21 1.21
CA PRO A 372 21.54 -15.07 1.58
C PRO A 372 21.15 -14.96 3.07
N THR A 373 22.01 -14.42 3.92
CA THR A 373 21.81 -14.28 5.37
C THR A 373 21.43 -12.85 5.76
N PHE A 374 21.78 -11.83 4.98
CA PHE A 374 21.56 -10.43 5.33
C PHE A 374 21.09 -9.62 4.12
N THR A 375 20.08 -8.77 4.31
CA THR A 375 19.66 -7.80 3.30
C THR A 375 19.58 -6.40 3.88
N ALA A 376 20.30 -5.48 3.24
CA ALA A 376 20.20 -4.05 3.50
C ALA A 376 19.20 -3.42 2.55
N LEU A 377 18.33 -2.58 3.10
CA LEU A 377 17.45 -1.69 2.35
C LEU A 377 17.70 -0.27 2.83
N THR A 378 17.67 0.71 1.94
CA THR A 378 17.90 2.11 2.29
C THR A 378 16.65 2.92 2.00
N LEU A 379 16.13 3.59 3.02
CA LEU A 379 15.06 4.57 2.88
C LEU A 379 15.68 5.94 2.63
N VAL A 380 15.31 6.57 1.51
CA VAL A 380 15.92 7.82 1.04
C VAL A 380 14.86 8.79 0.55
N TRP A 381 15.00 10.05 0.96
CA TRP A 381 14.36 11.16 0.26
C TRP A 381 15.15 11.47 -1.02
N ASP A 382 14.60 11.08 -2.17
CA ASP A 382 15.23 11.26 -3.48
C ASP A 382 14.88 12.63 -4.06
N ASP A 383 15.80 13.58 -3.91
CA ASP A 383 15.63 14.93 -4.44
C ASP A 383 15.68 15.03 -5.97
N LEU A 384 16.26 14.05 -6.66
CA LEU A 384 16.36 14.02 -8.12
C LEU A 384 15.01 13.64 -8.73
N GLN A 385 14.34 12.67 -8.11
CA GLN A 385 13.07 12.14 -8.58
C GLN A 385 11.85 12.66 -7.80
N LYS A 386 12.08 13.47 -6.76
CA LYS A 386 11.05 14.09 -5.90
C LYS A 386 10.14 13.08 -5.22
N GLU A 387 10.74 12.00 -4.71
CA GLU A 387 10.04 10.90 -4.08
C GLU A 387 10.69 10.45 -2.77
N LEU A 388 9.89 9.84 -1.91
CA LEU A 388 10.40 9.03 -0.81
C LEU A 388 10.46 7.58 -1.30
N ALA A 389 11.65 6.99 -1.29
CA ALA A 389 11.90 5.71 -1.93
C ALA A 389 12.64 4.74 -1.00
N LEU A 390 12.40 3.45 -1.25
CA LEU A 390 13.12 2.33 -0.67
C LEU A 390 13.97 1.69 -1.76
N TYR A 391 15.27 1.64 -1.52
CA TYR A 391 16.26 1.08 -2.42
C TYR A 391 16.87 -0.21 -1.87
N GLN A 392 17.17 -1.14 -2.77
CA GLN A 392 17.94 -2.36 -2.49
C GLN A 392 19.18 -2.37 -3.37
N PHE A 393 20.35 -2.27 -2.75
CA PHE A 393 21.63 -2.23 -3.44
C PHE A 393 22.34 -3.59 -3.35
N ASN A 394 23.13 -3.93 -4.38
CA ASN A 394 24.05 -5.06 -4.40
C ASN A 394 25.51 -4.61 -4.19
N ASN A 395 26.35 -5.59 -3.87
CA ASN A 395 27.71 -5.45 -3.34
C ASN A 395 28.69 -4.67 -4.23
N ASP A 396 28.45 -4.62 -5.54
CA ASP A 396 29.39 -4.08 -6.53
C ASP A 396 28.83 -2.83 -7.24
N ASP A 397 27.73 -2.29 -6.73
CA ASP A 397 27.03 -1.21 -7.39
C ASP A 397 27.76 0.13 -7.22
N THR A 398 28.29 0.64 -8.34
CA THR A 398 28.84 1.99 -8.40
C THR A 398 27.71 3.01 -8.49
N LEU A 399 27.84 4.08 -7.70
CA LEU A 399 26.87 5.16 -7.65
C LEU A 399 26.81 5.89 -9.00
N SER A 400 25.61 6.13 -9.50
CA SER A 400 25.37 6.86 -10.74
C SER A 400 24.34 7.95 -10.52
N ASN A 401 24.68 9.20 -10.81
CA ASN A 401 23.74 10.34 -10.78
C ASN A 401 22.69 10.31 -11.90
N ASP A 402 22.62 9.20 -12.64
CA ASP A 402 21.61 8.97 -13.67
C ASP A 402 20.32 8.42 -13.02
N PRO A 403 19.18 9.13 -13.13
CA PRO A 403 17.89 8.63 -12.65
C PRO A 403 17.54 7.23 -13.19
N ALA A 404 17.90 6.92 -14.45
CA ALA A 404 17.61 5.64 -15.05
C ALA A 404 18.42 4.50 -14.40
N ALA A 405 19.67 4.78 -14.04
CA ALA A 405 20.51 3.84 -13.31
C ALA A 405 20.02 3.60 -11.87
N LEU A 406 19.48 4.62 -11.19
CA LEU A 406 18.90 4.48 -9.85
C LEU A 406 17.63 3.63 -9.83
N ASN A 407 16.79 3.77 -10.85
CA ASN A 407 15.53 3.03 -10.95
C ASN A 407 15.71 1.50 -10.92
N LYS A 408 16.88 0.97 -11.29
CA LYS A 408 17.15 -0.46 -11.25
C LYS A 408 17.19 -1.04 -9.83
N TYR A 409 17.49 -0.21 -8.84
CA TYR A 409 17.63 -0.60 -7.42
C TYR A 409 16.40 -0.25 -6.60
N LYS A 410 15.45 0.46 -7.19
CA LYS A 410 14.27 0.94 -6.51
C LYS A 410 13.31 -0.22 -6.26
N VAL A 411 13.05 -0.50 -4.99
CA VAL A 411 12.06 -1.50 -4.58
C VAL A 411 10.66 -0.90 -4.67
N HIS A 412 10.49 0.29 -4.08
CA HIS A 412 9.21 0.99 -4.04
C HIS A 412 9.42 2.47 -3.76
N ALA A 413 8.50 3.32 -4.23
CA ALA A 413 8.59 4.75 -3.97
C ALA A 413 7.23 5.44 -4.04
N TYR A 414 7.10 6.52 -3.28
CA TYR A 414 5.97 7.41 -3.30
C TYR A 414 6.41 8.81 -3.76
N ASN A 415 5.80 9.30 -4.84
CA ASN A 415 6.08 10.63 -5.35
C ASN A 415 5.42 11.66 -4.42
N PHE A 416 6.23 12.31 -3.61
CA PHE A 416 5.73 13.17 -2.56
C PHE A 416 5.10 14.45 -3.13
N GLU A 417 5.68 15.03 -4.17
CA GLU A 417 5.14 16.23 -4.82
C GLU A 417 3.78 15.95 -5.47
N GLU A 418 3.64 14.85 -6.19
CA GLU A 418 2.40 14.41 -6.81
C GLU A 418 1.30 14.18 -5.77
N ILE A 419 1.58 13.43 -4.70
CA ILE A 419 0.61 13.18 -3.64
C ILE A 419 0.22 14.49 -2.96
N ASN A 420 1.18 15.38 -2.66
CA ASN A 420 0.87 16.68 -2.07
C ASN A 420 -0.01 17.53 -2.98
N ARG A 421 0.28 17.57 -4.28
CA ARG A 421 -0.53 18.29 -5.27
C ARG A 421 -1.96 17.75 -5.28
N HIS A 422 -2.15 16.44 -5.36
CA HIS A 422 -3.49 15.85 -5.28
C HIS A 422 -4.21 16.17 -3.97
N LEU A 423 -3.50 16.17 -2.84
CA LEU A 423 -4.05 16.58 -1.55
C LEU A 423 -4.46 18.06 -1.51
N GLN A 424 -3.61 18.96 -2.02
CA GLN A 424 -3.89 20.40 -2.08
C GLN A 424 -5.11 20.71 -2.96
N ASP A 425 -5.22 20.04 -4.11
CA ASP A 425 -6.33 20.20 -5.03
C ASP A 425 -7.67 19.70 -4.46
N PHE A 426 -7.65 18.84 -3.44
CA PHE A 426 -8.86 18.23 -2.86
C PHE A 426 -9.17 18.66 -1.43
N VAL A 427 -8.17 19.22 -0.74
CA VAL A 427 -8.28 19.87 0.56
C VAL A 427 -7.69 21.28 0.47
N PRO A 428 -8.38 22.23 -0.21
CA PRO A 428 -7.81 23.55 -0.48
C PRO A 428 -7.66 24.38 0.81
N LYS A 429 -6.73 25.35 0.76
CA LYS A 429 -6.52 26.46 1.71
C LYS A 429 -5.91 26.18 3.10
N TYR A 430 -5.95 24.97 3.66
CA TYR A 430 -5.48 24.77 5.05
C TYR A 430 -4.59 23.54 5.31
N PHE A 431 -4.14 22.83 4.27
CA PHE A 431 -3.10 21.80 4.43
C PHE A 431 -1.72 22.47 4.62
N HIS A 432 -1.56 23.19 5.73
CA HIS A 432 -0.37 23.98 6.06
C HIS A 432 0.86 23.14 6.39
N ARG A 433 0.72 21.81 6.46
CA ARG A 433 1.85 20.89 6.62
C ARG A 433 1.69 19.76 5.61
N LYS A 434 2.76 19.53 4.85
CA LYS A 434 2.92 18.54 3.77
C LYS A 434 2.43 17.15 4.19
N VAL A 435 2.17 16.25 3.21
CA VAL A 435 1.83 14.82 3.41
C VAL A 435 2.59 14.27 4.62
N PRO A 436 1.95 13.57 5.57
CA PRO A 436 2.66 13.02 6.72
C PRO A 436 3.74 12.06 6.21
N PHE A 437 4.99 12.51 6.21
CA PHE A 437 6.14 11.71 5.80
C PHE A 437 6.13 10.36 6.53
N ARG A 438 5.77 10.43 7.80
CA ARG A 438 5.42 9.32 8.69
C ARG A 438 4.62 8.19 8.03
N ASP A 439 3.53 8.52 7.32
CA ASP A 439 2.63 7.52 6.74
C ASP A 439 3.31 6.84 5.54
N LEU A 440 4.05 7.61 4.74
CA LEU A 440 4.85 7.10 3.63
C LEU A 440 6.02 6.23 4.12
N THR A 441 6.68 6.60 5.23
CA THR A 441 7.70 5.77 5.88
C THR A 441 7.11 4.47 6.36
N ALA A 442 5.97 4.49 7.05
CA ALA A 442 5.30 3.28 7.51
C ALA A 442 4.91 2.36 6.35
N LEU A 443 4.46 2.94 5.23
CA LEU A 443 4.19 2.21 4.00
C LEU A 443 5.45 1.54 3.43
N LEU A 444 6.58 2.25 3.35
CA LEU A 444 7.85 1.70 2.84
C LEU A 444 8.47 0.64 3.77
N LEU A 445 8.42 0.84 5.09
CA LEU A 445 8.89 -0.16 6.06
C LEU A 445 8.08 -1.46 5.95
N ASN A 446 6.79 -1.36 5.65
CA ASN A 446 5.99 -2.55 5.37
C ASN A 446 6.38 -3.23 4.06
N VAL A 447 6.65 -2.48 3.00
CA VAL A 447 7.19 -3.06 1.76
C VAL A 447 8.49 -3.81 2.06
N ALA A 448 9.40 -3.21 2.84
CA ALA A 448 10.65 -3.86 3.27
C ALA A 448 10.41 -5.22 3.94
N MET A 449 9.48 -5.28 4.92
CA MET A 449 9.15 -6.51 5.64
C MET A 449 8.54 -7.61 4.76
N ARG A 450 7.82 -7.22 3.69
CA ARG A 450 7.15 -8.17 2.78
C ARG A 450 8.06 -8.67 1.67
N THR A 451 8.83 -7.77 1.07
CA THR A 451 9.74 -8.08 -0.03
C THR A 451 10.90 -8.94 0.45
N VAL A 452 11.34 -8.76 1.70
CA VAL A 452 12.46 -9.51 2.27
C VAL A 452 12.10 -10.06 3.66
N PRO A 453 11.35 -11.18 3.73
CA PRO A 453 11.04 -11.84 4.99
C PRO A 453 12.31 -12.34 5.69
N SER A 454 12.48 -11.98 6.96
CA SER A 454 13.67 -12.31 7.75
C SER A 454 13.33 -12.76 9.17
N LYS A 455 14.26 -13.48 9.80
CA LYS A 455 14.14 -13.87 11.23
C LYS A 455 14.21 -12.65 12.15
N MET A 456 14.99 -11.64 11.78
CA MET A 456 15.15 -10.39 12.51
C MET A 456 14.91 -9.18 11.62
N PHE A 457 14.13 -8.23 12.14
CA PHE A 457 13.93 -6.94 11.50
C PHE A 457 14.57 -5.83 12.33
N GLY A 458 15.55 -5.15 11.74
CA GLY A 458 16.28 -4.06 12.37
C GLY A 458 16.09 -2.74 11.64
N ILE A 459 16.21 -1.64 12.39
CA ILE A 459 16.30 -0.30 11.81
C ILE A 459 17.62 0.33 12.26
N SER A 460 18.38 0.86 11.32
CA SER A 460 19.60 1.61 11.59
C SER A 460 19.42 3.04 11.10
N SER A 461 19.46 4.03 11.98
CA SER A 461 19.41 5.45 11.62
C SER A 461 20.83 6.00 11.50
N GLY A 462 21.18 6.58 10.34
CA GLY A 462 22.45 7.25 10.09
C GLY A 462 22.31 8.76 10.04
N GLY A 463 23.31 9.50 10.54
CA GLY A 463 23.33 10.97 10.53
C GLY A 463 24.26 11.57 11.60
N HIS A 464 24.20 12.89 11.75
CA HIS A 464 24.75 13.63 12.89
C HIS A 464 23.61 14.03 13.85
N GLY A 465 23.34 13.19 14.85
CA GLY A 465 22.24 13.37 15.78
C GLY A 465 22.32 14.66 16.61
N TYR A 466 21.18 15.34 16.72
CA TYR A 466 20.86 16.22 17.84
C TYR A 466 20.23 15.39 18.98
N PRO A 467 20.31 15.83 20.26
CA PRO A 467 19.71 15.12 21.41
C PRO A 467 18.19 14.91 21.35
N GLU A 468 17.53 15.53 20.36
CA GLU A 468 16.08 15.62 20.17
C GLU A 468 15.49 14.47 19.32
N GLY A 469 16.28 13.66 18.60
CA GLY A 469 15.84 12.33 18.18
C GLY A 469 16.06 11.85 16.74
N ILE A 470 15.48 10.68 16.49
CA ILE A 470 15.85 9.60 15.54
C ILE A 470 15.65 9.94 14.06
N MET A 471 14.90 11.00 13.80
CA MET A 471 14.46 11.40 12.47
C MET A 471 14.20 12.90 12.44
N ASN A 472 14.94 13.72 13.19
CA ASN A 472 14.59 15.13 13.43
C ASN A 472 14.34 15.95 12.15
N ASP A 473 15.11 15.72 11.08
CA ASP A 473 14.89 16.46 9.82
C ASP A 473 13.68 15.95 9.01
N ILE A 474 13.11 14.79 9.38
CA ILE A 474 12.11 14.05 8.62
C ILE A 474 10.77 13.92 9.35
N LEU A 475 10.79 13.50 10.61
CA LEU A 475 9.66 13.32 11.53
C LEU A 475 9.86 14.20 12.77
N ASP A 476 9.96 15.51 12.57
CA ASP A 476 10.13 16.62 13.54
C ASP A 476 9.06 16.67 14.68
N ASP A 477 8.36 15.56 14.92
CA ASP A 477 7.30 15.35 15.89
C ASP A 477 7.43 13.94 16.50
N GLY A 478 7.74 13.86 17.79
CA GLY A 478 7.79 12.60 18.53
C GLY A 478 6.48 11.79 18.48
N LYS A 479 5.32 12.43 18.21
CA LYS A 479 4.06 11.71 17.95
C LYS A 479 4.08 11.00 16.60
N ALA A 480 4.76 11.57 15.61
CA ALA A 480 4.88 10.95 14.29
C ALA A 480 5.73 9.68 14.36
N ILE A 481 6.88 9.74 15.04
CA ILE A 481 7.74 8.58 15.28
C ILE A 481 6.97 7.46 16.01
N ARG A 482 6.29 7.79 17.12
CA ARG A 482 5.47 6.82 17.88
C ARG A 482 4.36 6.22 17.04
N GLY A 483 3.68 7.03 16.23
CA GLY A 483 2.69 6.54 15.28
C GLY A 483 3.30 5.50 14.34
N CYS A 484 4.41 5.87 13.68
CA CYS A 484 5.12 5.01 12.72
C CYS A 484 5.42 3.64 13.33
N PHE A 485 6.08 3.63 14.49
CA PHE A 485 6.46 2.38 15.15
C PHE A 485 5.27 1.62 15.74
N THR A 486 4.20 2.30 16.16
CA THR A 486 2.95 1.63 16.54
C THR A 486 2.38 0.84 15.36
N TRP A 487 2.39 1.39 14.15
CA TRP A 487 1.90 0.66 12.97
C TRP A 487 2.80 -0.50 12.58
N VAL A 488 4.12 -0.28 12.55
CA VAL A 488 5.09 -1.33 12.21
C VAL A 488 4.97 -2.51 13.19
N THR A 489 4.83 -2.24 14.49
CA THR A 489 4.66 -3.30 15.49
C THR A 489 3.27 -3.95 15.44
N GLY A 490 2.20 -3.19 15.21
CA GLY A 490 0.85 -3.72 15.01
C GLY A 490 0.77 -4.69 13.82
N LEU A 491 1.41 -4.35 12.69
CA LEU A 491 1.55 -5.23 11.53
C LEU A 491 2.24 -6.56 11.85
N ARG A 492 3.16 -6.56 12.83
CA ARG A 492 3.87 -7.74 13.33
C ARG A 492 3.13 -8.44 14.48
N GLY A 493 1.81 -8.22 14.61
CA GLY A 493 1.01 -8.79 15.69
C GLY A 493 1.44 -8.29 17.07
N ASN A 494 1.76 -6.99 17.16
CA ASN A 494 2.30 -6.33 18.36
C ASN A 494 3.68 -6.86 18.80
N THR A 495 4.46 -7.42 17.87
CA THR A 495 5.85 -7.84 18.14
C THR A 495 6.81 -6.65 17.96
N PRO A 496 7.63 -6.31 18.98
CA PRO A 496 8.60 -5.23 18.88
C PRO A 496 9.68 -5.49 17.82
N ILE A 497 10.15 -4.42 17.16
CA ILE A 497 11.33 -4.39 16.27
C ILE A 497 12.50 -5.05 17.00
N ASP A 498 13.24 -5.94 16.32
CA ASP A 498 14.24 -6.76 17.01
C ASP A 498 15.38 -5.90 17.55
N PHE A 499 15.77 -4.87 16.81
CA PHE A 499 16.66 -3.84 17.33
C PHE A 499 16.54 -2.50 16.60
N PHE A 500 16.93 -1.45 17.30
CA PHE A 500 17.14 -0.12 16.76
C PHE A 500 18.59 0.32 16.99
N ASP A 501 19.34 0.56 15.91
CA ASP A 501 20.70 1.10 15.97
C ASP A 501 20.68 2.57 15.58
N PHE A 502 21.13 3.45 16.48
CA PHE A 502 21.28 4.87 16.18
C PHE A 502 22.51 5.21 15.31
N GLY A 503 23.26 4.22 14.84
CA GLY A 503 24.38 4.41 13.94
C GLY A 503 25.40 5.41 14.49
N THR A 504 25.92 6.30 13.64
CA THR A 504 26.92 7.31 14.01
C THR A 504 26.36 8.53 14.75
N ASN A 505 25.07 8.51 15.14
CA ASN A 505 24.47 9.65 15.80
C ASN A 505 25.04 9.86 17.21
N CYS A 506 25.51 11.07 17.49
CA CYS A 506 26.01 11.46 18.80
C CYS A 506 24.86 11.92 19.72
N ASN A 507 25.01 11.75 21.04
CA ASN A 507 24.11 12.32 22.04
C ASN A 507 22.63 11.86 21.96
N VAL A 508 22.38 10.70 21.34
CA VAL A 508 21.05 10.15 21.08
C VAL A 508 20.61 9.08 22.08
N ALA A 509 21.51 8.56 22.92
CA ALA A 509 21.12 7.85 24.13
C ALA A 509 20.62 8.87 25.17
N SER A 510 19.44 9.43 24.91
CA SER A 510 18.76 10.43 25.73
C SER A 510 17.45 9.87 26.28
N LEU A 511 16.99 10.39 27.42
CA LEU A 511 15.73 9.99 28.04
C LEU A 511 14.54 10.17 27.08
N HIS A 512 14.56 11.26 26.31
CA HIS A 512 13.54 11.57 25.30
C HIS A 512 13.46 10.49 24.22
N ASN A 513 14.61 10.10 23.67
CA ASN A 513 14.67 9.10 22.61
C ASN A 513 14.28 7.72 23.11
N MET A 514 14.76 7.32 24.29
CA MET A 514 14.41 6.03 24.88
C MET A 514 12.91 5.91 25.16
N GLU A 515 12.25 6.98 25.62
CA GLU A 515 10.79 6.99 25.76
C GLU A 515 10.07 6.87 24.41
N ALA A 516 10.61 7.45 23.35
CA ALA A 516 10.02 7.36 22.02
C ALA A 516 10.12 5.96 21.41
N VAL A 517 11.21 5.20 21.66
CA VAL A 517 11.46 3.92 20.96
C VAL A 517 11.37 2.67 21.79
N SER A 518 11.64 2.73 23.09
CA SER A 518 11.61 1.54 23.94
C SER A 518 10.27 0.78 23.94
N PRO A 519 9.09 1.41 23.73
CA PRO A 519 7.86 0.65 23.59
C PRO A 519 7.79 -0.24 22.35
N TYR A 520 8.64 0.01 21.34
CA TYR A 520 8.51 -0.56 20.01
C TYR A 520 9.72 -1.39 19.55
N ALA A 521 10.83 -1.37 20.28
CA ALA A 521 12.02 -2.16 20.00
C ALA A 521 12.33 -3.11 21.16
N LYS A 522 12.99 -4.24 20.91
CA LYS A 522 13.52 -5.12 21.96
C LYS A 522 14.82 -4.56 22.51
N TYR A 523 15.71 -4.17 21.60
CA TYR A 523 17.03 -3.66 21.93
C TYR A 523 17.31 -2.33 21.23
N VAL A 524 18.02 -1.44 21.90
CA VAL A 524 18.49 -0.18 21.33
C VAL A 524 19.99 -0.06 21.52
N LEU A 525 20.71 0.24 20.44
CA LEU A 525 22.13 0.53 20.46
C LEU A 525 22.32 2.04 20.21
N ALA A 526 22.81 2.78 21.21
CA ALA A 526 22.88 4.24 21.16
C ALA A 526 24.09 4.81 21.92
N SER A 527 24.46 6.05 21.59
CA SER A 527 25.52 6.82 22.25
C SER A 527 24.97 8.13 22.80
N ASP A 528 25.33 8.46 24.03
CA ASP A 528 25.08 9.75 24.69
C ASP A 528 26.29 10.70 24.56
N LEU A 529 27.33 10.28 23.83
CA LEU A 529 28.52 11.04 23.52
C LEU A 529 28.76 10.95 22.01
N THR A 530 30.01 11.13 21.61
CA THR A 530 30.42 10.89 20.23
C THR A 530 30.46 9.40 19.92
N ARG A 531 29.79 8.98 18.84
CA ARG A 531 29.98 7.66 18.22
C ARG A 531 30.63 7.85 16.87
N ASN A 532 31.95 7.92 16.86
CA ASN A 532 32.68 7.87 15.61
C ASN A 532 32.84 6.43 15.16
N SER A 533 32.51 6.16 13.89
CA SER A 533 33.15 5.03 13.22
C SER A 533 34.64 5.34 13.14
N PRO A 534 35.53 4.45 13.58
CA PRO A 534 36.97 4.65 13.47
C PRO A 534 37.30 4.99 12.01
N ARG A 535 38.06 6.08 11.77
CA ARG A 535 38.55 6.38 10.42
C ARG A 535 39.69 5.41 10.12
N PRO A 536 39.59 4.59 9.06
CA PRO A 536 40.60 3.59 8.76
C PRO A 536 41.73 4.28 8.01
N SER A 537 42.86 4.50 8.67
CA SER A 537 44.15 4.29 8.01
C SER A 537 44.49 2.79 7.94
N ILE A 538 43.73 1.92 8.64
CA ILE A 538 43.94 0.48 8.69
C ILE A 538 42.65 -0.26 8.33
N GLY A 539 42.42 -0.43 7.04
CA GLY A 539 41.74 -1.61 6.50
C GLY A 539 40.21 -1.63 6.45
N LYS A 540 39.48 -1.63 7.56
CA LYS A 540 38.01 -1.84 7.56
C LYS A 540 37.35 -1.23 8.79
N ARG A 541 36.35 -0.36 8.61
CA ARG A 541 35.49 0.11 9.70
C ARG A 541 34.64 -1.07 10.21
N PRO A 542 34.22 -1.09 11.49
CA PRO A 542 33.17 -2.00 11.96
C PRO A 542 31.87 -1.87 11.14
N SER A 543 31.57 -0.67 10.61
CA SER A 543 30.48 -0.46 9.64
C SER A 543 30.67 -1.25 8.34
N ASP A 544 31.91 -1.44 7.91
CA ASP A 544 32.24 -2.11 6.64
C ASP A 544 32.00 -3.64 6.70
N THR A 545 31.64 -4.14 7.89
CA THR A 545 31.35 -5.55 8.18
C THR A 545 29.99 -5.73 8.86
N TYR A 546 29.13 -4.71 8.87
CA TYR A 546 27.82 -4.75 9.54
C TYR A 546 26.99 -5.98 9.15
N HIS A 547 27.04 -6.39 7.88
CA HIS A 547 26.37 -7.59 7.38
C HIS A 547 26.92 -8.89 7.99
N SER A 548 28.22 -8.97 8.27
CA SER A 548 28.89 -10.20 8.73
C SER A 548 28.43 -10.65 10.12
N TYR A 549 27.93 -9.74 10.96
CA TYR A 549 27.37 -10.11 12.26
C TYR A 549 26.07 -10.93 12.13
N PHE A 550 25.42 -10.90 10.96
CA PHE A 550 24.17 -11.62 10.68
C PHE A 550 24.38 -12.92 9.87
N ASP A 551 25.64 -13.31 9.61
CA ASP A 551 25.95 -14.55 8.87
C ASP A 551 25.61 -15.82 9.66
N ASP A 552 25.52 -15.74 10.99
CA ASP A 552 25.12 -16.84 11.84
C ASP A 552 23.61 -16.78 12.15
N PRO A 553 22.76 -17.63 11.53
CA PRO A 553 21.33 -17.64 11.76
C PRO A 553 20.92 -18.15 13.15
N THR A 554 21.85 -18.71 13.93
CA THR A 554 21.58 -19.21 15.29
C THR A 554 21.57 -18.09 16.32
N LYS A 555 22.30 -17.00 16.07
CA LYS A 555 22.39 -15.86 16.99
C LYS A 555 21.07 -15.09 17.06
N ASP A 556 20.83 -14.49 18.23
CA ASP A 556 19.75 -13.54 18.46
C ASP A 556 20.26 -12.09 18.33
N ALA A 557 19.34 -11.13 18.22
CA ALA A 557 19.68 -9.71 18.08
C ALA A 557 20.56 -9.20 19.23
N LYS A 558 20.33 -9.68 20.47
CA LYS A 558 21.11 -9.27 21.63
C LYS A 558 22.58 -9.65 21.49
N THR A 559 22.84 -10.89 21.11
CA THR A 559 24.19 -11.44 20.94
C THR A 559 24.93 -10.69 19.84
N ILE A 560 24.24 -10.48 18.71
CA ILE A 560 24.78 -9.74 17.57
C ILE A 560 25.18 -8.31 17.96
N LEU A 561 24.29 -7.58 18.65
CA LEU A 561 24.58 -6.20 19.05
C LEU A 561 25.74 -6.12 20.06
N LYS A 562 25.88 -7.13 20.94
CA LYS A 562 27.03 -7.21 21.84
C LYS A 562 28.34 -7.42 21.08
N GLU A 563 28.37 -8.35 20.12
CA GLU A 563 29.55 -8.57 19.29
C GLU A 563 29.94 -7.32 18.49
N MET A 564 28.94 -6.58 18.00
CA MET A 564 29.18 -5.27 17.37
C MET A 564 29.83 -4.29 18.35
N MET A 565 29.33 -4.19 19.59
CA MET A 565 29.94 -3.33 20.62
C MET A 565 31.37 -3.76 20.96
N ASP A 566 31.62 -5.06 21.07
CA ASP A 566 32.95 -5.61 21.35
C ASP A 566 33.94 -5.22 20.23
N ALA A 567 33.51 -5.26 18.97
CA ALA A 567 34.32 -4.79 17.84
C ALA A 567 34.61 -3.28 17.88
N TYR A 568 33.62 -2.46 18.28
CA TYR A 568 33.86 -1.03 18.53
C TYR A 568 34.88 -0.83 19.65
N ALA A 569 34.75 -1.54 20.76
CA ALA A 569 35.68 -1.45 21.87
C ALA A 569 37.10 -1.86 21.48
N ILE A 570 37.28 -2.97 20.77
CA ILE A 570 38.59 -3.40 20.26
C ILE A 570 39.21 -2.30 19.41
N THR A 571 38.43 -1.68 18.52
CA THR A 571 38.96 -0.65 17.63
C THR A 571 39.27 0.67 18.36
N TRP A 572 38.46 1.03 19.35
CA TRP A 572 38.75 2.19 20.22
C TRP A 572 39.98 1.97 21.11
N ASN A 573 40.33 0.70 21.35
CA ASN A 573 41.46 0.27 22.17
C ASN A 573 42.69 -0.14 21.33
N ASP A 574 42.66 0.03 20.01
CA ASP A 574 43.79 -0.29 19.13
C ASP A 574 44.92 0.73 19.33
N SER A 575 46.14 0.26 19.56
CA SER A 575 47.33 1.10 19.70
C SER A 575 47.57 2.02 18.50
N ASP A 576 47.13 1.61 17.31
CA ASP A 576 47.24 2.43 16.10
C ASP A 576 46.20 3.56 16.07
N ALA A 577 45.01 3.33 16.65
CA ALA A 577 44.07 4.42 16.91
C ALA A 577 44.71 5.41 17.89
N GLU A 578 45.33 4.89 18.96
CA GLU A 578 46.05 5.72 19.94
C GLU A 578 47.13 6.60 19.28
N ALA A 579 47.97 6.01 18.44
CA ALA A 579 49.01 6.72 17.70
C ALA A 579 48.46 7.76 16.70
N PHE A 580 47.38 7.43 15.97
CA PHE A 580 46.77 8.35 15.00
C PHE A 580 46.25 9.63 15.67
N TYR A 581 45.54 9.49 16.79
CA TYR A 581 44.96 10.64 17.47
C TYR A 581 45.99 11.48 18.26
N GLN A 582 47.20 10.94 18.45
CA GLN A 582 48.37 11.68 18.93
C GLN A 582 49.17 12.32 17.77
N SER A 583 48.78 12.07 16.50
CA SER A 583 49.50 12.61 15.34
C SER A 583 49.35 14.13 15.21
N PRO A 584 50.35 14.83 14.64
CA PRO A 584 50.28 16.27 14.39
C PRO A 584 49.08 16.72 13.54
N ASP A 585 48.58 15.87 12.64
CA ASP A 585 47.44 16.17 11.75
C ASP A 585 46.11 16.06 12.50
N ALA A 586 46.00 15.09 13.41
CA ALA A 586 44.89 14.98 14.34
C ALA A 586 44.85 16.18 15.31
N LEU A 587 46.00 16.60 15.83
CA LEU A 587 46.17 17.80 16.66
C LEU A 587 45.78 19.09 15.93
N LYS A 588 46.20 19.27 14.67
CA LYS A 588 45.89 20.47 13.86
C LYS A 588 44.43 20.57 13.44
N SER A 589 43.74 19.44 13.30
CA SER A 589 42.31 19.41 12.94
C SER A 589 41.37 19.53 14.16
N GLY A 590 41.92 19.69 15.38
CA GLY A 590 41.14 19.67 16.62
C GLY A 590 40.63 18.27 17.02
N ASN A 591 41.15 17.21 16.39
CA ASN A 591 40.76 15.82 16.56
C ASN A 591 41.75 15.05 17.44
N THR A 592 42.00 15.48 18.68
CA THR A 592 42.89 14.73 19.60
C THR A 592 42.13 13.69 20.41
N LEU A 593 42.77 12.55 20.71
CA LEU A 593 42.18 11.46 21.53
C LEU A 593 41.78 11.94 22.92
N SER A 594 42.57 12.87 23.48
CA SER A 594 42.32 13.48 24.78
C SER A 594 41.03 14.33 24.81
N GLY A 595 40.42 14.61 23.66
CA GLY A 595 39.17 15.39 23.55
C GLY A 595 37.93 14.60 23.14
N TRP A 596 38.07 13.46 22.45
CA TRP A 596 36.92 12.72 21.88
C TRP A 596 36.49 11.59 22.80
N LYS A 597 35.61 11.97 23.74
CA LYS A 597 34.90 11.03 24.61
C LYS A 597 33.90 10.24 23.75
N GLN A 598 34.08 8.93 23.72
CA GLN A 598 33.25 7.98 22.98
C GLN A 598 32.56 7.03 23.95
N GLN A 599 31.30 6.74 23.65
CA GLN A 599 30.51 5.78 24.39
C GLN A 599 29.57 5.05 23.44
N LEU A 600 29.27 3.79 23.75
CA LEU A 600 28.17 3.07 23.15
C LEU A 600 27.51 2.21 24.22
N THR A 601 26.18 2.24 24.27
CA THR A 601 25.37 1.51 25.25
C THR A 601 24.30 0.70 24.54
N LEU A 602 24.14 -0.55 24.97
CA LEU A 602 23.05 -1.43 24.56
C LEU A 602 21.98 -1.45 25.66
N PHE A 603 20.75 -1.14 25.27
CA PHE A 603 19.61 -1.06 26.16
C PHE A 603 18.61 -2.21 25.90
N ASP A 604 18.14 -2.86 26.96
CA ASP A 604 17.00 -3.79 26.93
C ASP A 604 15.70 -3.03 27.19
N CYS A 605 14.96 -2.75 26.12
CA CYS A 605 13.80 -1.86 26.16
C CYS A 605 12.63 -2.40 26.99
N SER A 606 12.57 -3.72 27.22
CA SER A 606 11.58 -4.32 28.11
C SER A 606 11.70 -3.83 29.57
N ARG A 607 12.85 -3.23 29.92
CA ARG A 607 13.18 -2.74 31.27
C ARG A 607 12.97 -1.24 31.46
N PHE A 608 12.57 -0.49 30.43
CA PHE A 608 12.48 0.96 30.52
C PHE A 608 11.21 1.47 31.23
N ALA A 609 10.05 0.84 31.01
CA ALA A 609 8.78 1.32 31.59
C ALA A 609 8.80 1.44 33.14
N PRO A 610 9.41 0.50 33.90
CA PRO A 610 9.61 0.67 35.34
C PRO A 610 10.46 1.90 35.70
N ILE A 611 11.51 2.20 34.94
CA ILE A 611 12.36 3.39 35.15
C ILE A 611 11.53 4.67 34.96
N LEU A 612 10.79 4.75 33.86
CA LEU A 612 9.93 5.90 33.56
C LEU A 612 8.88 6.12 34.66
N LYS A 613 8.31 5.03 35.21
CA LYS A 613 7.38 5.09 36.33
C LYS A 613 8.06 5.56 37.62
N ALA A 614 9.26 5.07 37.91
CA ALA A 614 10.01 5.42 39.12
C ALA A 614 10.38 6.91 39.17
N ILE A 615 10.72 7.50 38.02
CA ILE A 615 10.97 8.94 37.90
C ILE A 615 9.69 9.79 37.82
N GLY A 616 8.52 9.15 37.83
CA GLY A 616 7.22 9.80 37.75
C GLY A 616 6.93 10.45 36.39
N GLY A 617 7.56 9.96 35.32
CA GLY A 617 7.46 10.50 33.95
C GLY A 617 8.53 11.56 33.65
N ILE A 618 8.81 11.77 32.35
CA ILE A 618 9.85 12.71 31.90
C ILE A 618 9.61 14.13 32.40
N GLU A 619 8.38 14.63 32.33
CA GLU A 619 8.09 16.04 32.67
C GLU A 619 8.29 16.33 34.15
N ARG A 620 7.83 15.44 35.03
CA ARG A 620 8.10 15.54 36.47
C ARG A 620 9.60 15.47 36.76
N PHE A 621 10.31 14.57 36.09
CA PHE A 621 11.76 14.45 36.25
C PHE A 621 12.50 15.73 35.84
N LYS A 622 12.11 16.35 34.72
CA LYS A 622 12.63 17.66 34.28
C LYS A 622 12.35 18.77 35.29
N GLU A 623 11.16 18.80 35.90
CA GLU A 623 10.83 19.75 36.95
C GLU A 623 11.70 19.58 38.20
N GLN A 624 11.98 18.34 38.59
CA GLN A 624 12.88 18.03 39.70
C GLN A 624 14.34 18.39 39.37
N LEU A 625 14.79 18.14 38.15
CA LEU A 625 16.14 18.50 37.68
C LEU A 625 16.39 20.01 37.76
N LYS A 626 15.38 20.85 37.48
CA LYS A 626 15.49 22.32 37.62
C LYS A 626 15.78 22.80 39.05
N GLN A 627 15.56 21.95 40.05
CA GLN A 627 15.86 22.26 41.46
C GLN A 627 17.33 22.00 41.81
N ILE A 628 18.07 21.29 40.96
CA ILE A 628 19.50 21.05 41.16
C ILE A 628 20.26 22.32 40.74
N PRO A 629 21.17 22.85 41.57
CA PRO A 629 21.95 24.04 41.25
C PRO A 629 22.67 23.92 39.91
N ASN A 630 22.63 25.02 39.16
CA ASN A 630 23.17 25.10 37.82
C ASN A 630 24.71 25.14 37.76
N ASP A 631 25.39 24.77 38.81
CA ASP A 631 26.84 24.69 38.92
C ASP A 631 27.29 23.33 39.46
N ASN A 632 26.36 22.40 39.70
CA ASN A 632 26.66 21.07 40.23
C ASN A 632 27.43 20.21 39.19
N PRO A 633 28.74 19.95 39.40
CA PRO A 633 29.58 19.25 38.42
C PRO A 633 29.35 17.73 38.40
N HIS A 634 28.61 17.18 39.37
CA HIS A 634 28.24 15.76 39.39
C HIS A 634 27.10 15.45 38.42
N VAL A 635 26.26 16.45 38.13
CA VAL A 635 25.08 16.33 37.28
C VAL A 635 25.32 16.93 35.91
N TYR A 636 25.94 18.10 35.88
CA TYR A 636 26.07 18.90 34.66
C TYR A 636 27.49 18.92 34.15
N TYR A 637 27.62 18.85 32.82
CA TYR A 637 28.89 19.06 32.13
C TYR A 637 28.69 19.90 30.86
N GLU A 638 29.77 20.53 30.39
CA GLU A 638 29.79 21.32 29.17
C GLU A 638 30.34 20.50 28.01
N GLU A 639 29.62 20.47 26.89
CA GLU A 639 30.06 19.85 25.63
C GLU A 639 29.67 20.76 24.47
N SER A 640 30.65 21.18 23.67
CA SER A 640 30.45 22.05 22.50
C SER A 640 29.64 23.34 22.80
N GLY A 641 29.85 23.94 23.98
CA GLY A 641 29.14 25.15 24.42
C GLY A 641 27.68 24.94 24.83
N ARG A 642 27.29 23.67 25.05
CA ARG A 642 26.00 23.29 25.60
C ARG A 642 26.21 22.60 26.94
N ARG A 643 25.40 23.01 27.91
CA ARG A 643 25.33 22.34 29.20
C ARG A 643 24.35 21.18 29.13
N LEU A 644 24.81 20.00 29.49
CA LEU A 644 24.06 18.75 29.45
C LEU A 644 23.99 18.15 30.86
N ALA A 645 22.89 17.45 31.17
CA ALA A 645 22.75 16.73 32.43
C ALA A 645 22.86 15.22 32.21
N ASP A 646 23.70 14.55 33.02
CA ASP A 646 23.71 13.09 33.09
C ASP A 646 22.48 12.59 33.85
N PHE A 647 21.66 11.77 33.19
CA PHE A 647 20.41 11.24 33.72
C PHE A 647 20.62 10.39 34.96
N LYS A 648 21.64 9.53 34.97
CA LYS A 648 21.87 8.63 36.10
C LYS A 648 22.24 9.45 37.33
N SER A 649 23.22 10.34 37.20
CA SER A 649 23.64 11.25 38.28
C SER A 649 22.50 12.16 38.75
N ALA A 650 21.72 12.71 37.82
CA ALA A 650 20.54 13.51 38.16
C ALA A 650 19.51 12.68 38.95
N ALA A 651 19.20 11.47 38.49
CA ALA A 651 18.23 10.58 39.10
C ALA A 651 18.62 10.13 40.51
N GLU A 652 19.90 9.86 40.76
CA GLU A 652 20.39 9.54 42.10
C GLU A 652 20.17 10.68 43.11
N LEU A 653 20.12 11.93 42.66
CA LEU A 653 19.91 13.09 43.51
C LEU A 653 18.43 13.47 43.69
N VAL A 654 17.59 13.26 42.68
CA VAL A 654 16.18 13.66 42.73
C VAL A 654 15.24 12.56 43.21
N LEU A 655 15.66 11.30 43.17
CA LEU A 655 14.81 10.17 43.54
C LEU A 655 14.95 9.82 45.03
N PRO A 656 13.83 9.50 45.71
CA PRO A 656 13.85 9.16 47.13
C PRO A 656 14.50 7.79 47.43
N GLN A 657 14.73 6.95 46.40
CA GLN A 657 15.30 5.60 46.52
C GLN A 657 16.38 5.36 45.45
N PRO A 658 17.58 5.97 45.59
CA PRO A 658 18.63 5.92 44.57
C PRO A 658 19.16 4.51 44.30
N THR A 659 19.25 3.65 45.33
CA THR A 659 19.73 2.26 45.18
C THR A 659 18.78 1.39 44.35
N GLU A 660 17.47 1.61 44.47
CA GLU A 660 16.47 0.90 43.66
C GLU A 660 16.54 1.36 42.19
N PHE A 661 16.69 2.67 41.97
CA PHE A 661 16.91 3.23 40.64
C PHE A 661 18.18 2.68 39.98
N GLU A 662 19.29 2.62 40.71
CA GLU A 662 20.54 2.07 40.20
C GLU A 662 20.33 0.62 39.74
N ALA A 663 19.70 -0.23 40.56
CA ALA A 663 19.40 -1.61 40.20
C ALA A 663 18.45 -1.74 38.98
N MET A 664 17.52 -0.80 38.79
CA MET A 664 16.71 -0.72 37.56
C MET A 664 17.55 -0.31 36.35
N TRP A 665 18.39 0.71 36.51
CA TRP A 665 19.26 1.24 35.47
C TRP A 665 20.24 0.18 34.95
N ARG A 666 20.89 -0.58 35.85
CA ARG A 666 21.80 -1.68 35.48
C ARG A 666 21.10 -2.79 34.67
N ARG A 667 19.82 -3.04 34.95
CA ARG A 667 19.02 -4.02 34.17
C ARG A 667 18.61 -3.49 32.80
N PHE A 668 18.53 -2.17 32.63
CA PHE A 668 18.18 -1.52 31.38
C PHE A 668 19.40 -1.35 30.46
N ALA A 669 20.48 -0.75 30.94
CA ALA A 669 21.75 -0.59 30.22
C ALA A 669 22.62 -1.86 30.34
N ILE A 670 22.30 -2.87 29.54
CA ILE A 670 22.82 -4.25 29.66
C ILE A 670 24.23 -4.48 29.12
N ALA A 671 24.82 -3.49 28.44
CA ALA A 671 26.23 -3.43 28.09
C ALA A 671 26.63 -1.98 27.77
N LYS A 672 27.89 -1.61 28.03
CA LYS A 672 28.49 -0.35 27.60
C LYS A 672 29.99 -0.49 27.34
N VAL A 673 30.46 0.29 26.37
CA VAL A 673 31.87 0.54 26.09
C VAL A 673 32.12 2.06 26.09
N ASP A 674 33.19 2.54 26.72
CA ASP A 674 33.48 3.98 26.94
C ASP A 674 34.98 4.24 27.14
N ASN A 675 35.47 5.42 26.73
CA ASN A 675 36.86 5.86 26.89
C ASN A 675 37.05 7.13 27.76
N ARG A 676 36.01 7.61 28.47
CA ARG A 676 36.00 8.87 29.25
C ARG A 676 36.96 8.95 30.43
N GLN A 677 37.32 7.84 31.05
CA GLN A 677 38.11 7.79 32.30
C GLN A 677 39.43 7.01 32.13
N GLY A 678 39.95 6.98 30.90
CA GLY A 678 40.81 5.88 30.46
C GLY A 678 39.94 4.73 29.93
N LEU A 679 40.58 3.74 29.30
CA LEU A 679 39.91 2.59 28.71
C LEU A 679 39.33 1.71 29.82
N VAL A 680 38.02 1.83 30.11
CA VAL A 680 37.35 1.03 31.13
C VAL A 680 36.32 0.12 30.46
N TRP A 681 36.63 -1.18 30.45
CA TRP A 681 35.68 -2.25 30.13
C TRP A 681 34.75 -2.43 31.35
N ASP A 682 33.74 -1.59 31.48
CA ASP A 682 32.72 -1.76 32.52
C ASP A 682 31.75 -2.85 32.09
N SER A 683 32.14 -4.10 32.35
CA SER A 683 31.32 -5.29 32.10
C SER A 683 30.05 -5.35 32.96
N ASP A 684 29.93 -4.51 34.01
CA ASP A 684 28.81 -4.51 34.94
C ASP A 684 28.25 -3.10 35.24
N ALA A 685 27.68 -2.50 34.19
CA ALA A 685 26.72 -1.40 34.16
C ALA A 685 27.21 0.07 34.41
N PRO A 686 26.90 1.01 33.49
CA PRO A 686 27.50 2.34 33.47
C PRO A 686 26.59 3.55 33.83
N SER A 687 27.22 4.71 34.09
CA SER A 687 26.67 6.07 33.92
C SER A 687 26.54 6.43 32.44
N GLY A 688 25.46 7.11 32.02
CA GLY A 688 25.37 7.66 30.67
C GLY A 688 24.04 7.51 29.94
N MET A 689 23.10 8.39 30.28
CA MET A 689 22.01 8.80 29.39
C MET A 689 21.83 10.29 29.56
N LEU A 690 21.58 11.05 28.51
CA LEU A 690 21.43 12.51 28.61
C LEU A 690 20.00 12.95 28.95
N VAL A 691 19.90 14.02 29.73
CA VAL A 691 18.67 14.80 29.99
C VAL A 691 18.96 16.21 29.48
N LYS A 692 18.19 16.65 28.48
CA LYS A 692 18.28 18.00 27.95
C LYS A 692 17.24 18.90 28.61
#